data_AF-A0A6M0C1L2-F1
#
_entry.id   AF-A0A6M0C1L2-F1
#
_cell.length_a   1.000
_cell.length_b   1.000
_cell.length_c   1.000
_cell.angle_alpha   90.00
_cell.angle_beta   90.00
_cell.angle_gamma   90.00
#
_symmetry.space_group_name_H-M   'P 1'
#
loop_
_entity.id
_entity.type
_entity.pdbx_description
1 polymer ?
#
loop_
_entity_poly.entity_id
_entity_poly.type
_entity_poly.pdbx_seq_one_letter_code
_entity_poly.pdbx_strand_id
1 'polypeptide(L)'
;MWHQYIRQEVQIHLKNFIYPLLRPKRVAVFEACLIGIVSGLAAVILKEGAGWLGSLRIAASLKYPPWLLLPIFGAVGGLVAGLLVERLAPEAGGSGVPQVKAALSGMRIPLNFPIAMVKMFTTILTVGSGLTLGRQGPTVQIGASLAAWISRLVPTSPSYRRQLIACGAAAGLAAGFNAPIAGVLFVVEDLMHDVSGITLGPAIIASFVGAVVSQMLGGESLYLDKSSYLDTSITGFLHLKEIPFYIILGMLAGLLGTVFSRGIIATSIFQRQLKLTLPWRIAITGLISGLIIASLPESFRNHTGLRELLGSNEANLKWSFIAFAEHFLLTIFAASSAAPGGFFAPSLVIGSALGQIVGICQSNVVGIEQPTIFALAGMGAFFCAVSRSPMTAVVIIFEKTQDFRLVLPLMIVSIVALLMAEKIDKKSLSDRVLDFKGLQLKKEKSANDYLSNIRADEVMHTPVETLDFNLTLDEVKQKFSNSHHRGFPALDDSGLLVGIVTQTDLAYTRKRELSGDTLLKDFMTPHPMTVKTTDNLSEVLYLLHQYKLSRLPVMEGRHVVGIITDTDIIRIESEQIGKTNLGTHSQKPSYIVYQTRSPQIGNGRLLVPLSNPSTAPALLKLAAVIARQRNYELECLQVLIVPRQSSPDETVVDTTKSRRLLAMAERIAKDLKIPMHTQIRVGHDVADTILETIKERHISLILMGWKGDYSASGRVFGSIVDTLMRQAICEVIVVKWGARKLKEEEIF
;
A
#
# COMPACT_ATOMS: atom_id res chain seq x y z
N MET A 1 6.34 -30.46 -3.10
CA MET A 1 7.60 -30.90 -2.46
C MET A 1 8.86 -30.32 -3.11
N TRP A 2 9.06 -30.43 -4.43
CA TRP A 2 10.23 -29.84 -5.13
C TRP A 2 10.41 -28.32 -4.93
N HIS A 3 9.31 -27.57 -4.91
CA HIS A 3 9.34 -26.12 -4.67
C HIS A 3 9.73 -25.71 -3.23
N GLN A 4 9.55 -26.59 -2.24
CA GLN A 4 9.95 -26.33 -0.85
C GLN A 4 11.43 -26.66 -0.61
N TYR A 5 11.95 -27.69 -1.28
CA TYR A 5 13.35 -28.12 -1.15
C TYR A 5 14.32 -27.09 -1.74
N ILE A 6 14.07 -26.61 -2.97
CA ILE A 6 14.87 -25.53 -3.60
C ILE A 6 14.82 -24.25 -2.74
N ARG A 7 13.68 -23.96 -2.13
CA ARG A 7 13.50 -22.77 -1.29
C ARG A 7 14.34 -22.83 -0.01
N GLN A 8 14.48 -24.01 0.59
CA GLN A 8 15.33 -24.23 1.75
C GLN A 8 16.82 -24.14 1.40
N GLU A 9 17.27 -24.80 0.34
CA GLU A 9 18.69 -24.75 -0.04
C GLU A 9 19.16 -23.35 -0.45
N VAL A 10 18.36 -22.64 -1.26
CA VAL A 10 18.66 -21.27 -1.68
C VAL A 10 18.69 -20.33 -0.48
N GLN A 11 17.77 -20.49 0.48
CA GLN A 11 17.78 -19.68 1.70
C GLN A 11 19.00 -19.94 2.59
N ILE A 12 19.45 -21.19 2.70
CA ILE A 12 20.61 -21.56 3.52
C ILE A 12 21.90 -21.02 2.90
N HIS A 13 22.08 -21.13 1.59
CA HIS A 13 23.25 -20.60 0.89
C HIS A 13 23.32 -19.07 0.88
N LEU A 14 22.20 -18.37 0.63
CA LEU A 14 22.15 -16.90 0.68
C LEU A 14 22.42 -16.36 2.08
N LYS A 15 21.90 -17.03 3.12
CA LYS A 15 22.03 -16.58 4.51
C LYS A 15 23.46 -16.77 5.05
N ASN A 16 24.15 -17.82 4.63
CA ASN A 16 25.49 -18.14 5.15
C ASN A 16 26.63 -17.43 4.42
N PHE A 17 26.48 -17.09 3.14
CA PHE A 17 27.58 -16.54 2.34
C PHE A 17 27.51 -15.01 2.12
N ILE A 18 26.31 -14.44 2.02
CA ILE A 18 26.11 -13.05 1.55
C ILE A 18 25.86 -12.07 2.71
N TYR A 19 25.15 -12.51 3.75
CA TYR A 19 24.74 -11.67 4.88
C TYR A 19 25.88 -11.18 5.80
N PRO A 20 26.95 -11.95 6.07
CA PRO A 20 28.06 -11.45 6.89
C PRO A 20 28.90 -10.34 6.21
N LEU A 21 28.80 -10.21 4.88
CA LEU A 21 29.70 -9.39 4.06
C LEU A 21 29.12 -8.03 3.59
N LEU A 22 27.82 -7.77 3.78
CA LEU A 22 27.16 -6.61 3.15
C LEU A 22 26.36 -5.75 4.15
N ARG A 23 26.78 -4.49 4.33
CA ARG A 23 25.97 -3.43 4.95
C ARG A 23 24.59 -3.34 4.27
N PRO A 24 23.50 -2.97 4.98
CA PRO A 24 22.12 -2.98 4.46
C PRO A 24 21.91 -2.19 3.15
N LYS A 25 22.66 -1.10 2.93
CA LYS A 25 22.64 -0.36 1.65
C LYS A 25 23.16 -1.17 0.47
N ARG A 26 24.16 -2.03 0.65
CA ARG A 26 24.75 -2.83 -0.44
C ARG A 26 23.83 -3.98 -0.87
N VAL A 27 23.07 -4.55 0.08
CA VAL A 27 22.06 -5.57 -0.22
C VAL A 27 20.96 -5.01 -1.12
N ALA A 28 20.45 -3.81 -0.80
CA ALA A 28 19.42 -3.16 -1.63
C ALA A 28 19.88 -2.86 -3.06
N VAL A 29 21.15 -2.46 -3.23
CA VAL A 29 21.74 -2.26 -4.57
C VAL A 29 21.84 -3.58 -5.34
N PHE A 30 22.32 -4.64 -4.70
CA PHE A 30 22.41 -5.95 -5.33
C PHE A 30 21.04 -6.49 -5.75
N GLU A 31 20.04 -6.39 -4.87
CA GLU A 31 18.66 -6.78 -5.18
C GLU A 31 18.07 -5.95 -6.33
N ALA A 32 18.31 -4.64 -6.36
CA ALA A 32 17.89 -3.77 -7.46
C ALA A 32 18.52 -4.18 -8.80
N CYS A 33 19.83 -4.47 -8.82
CA CYS A 33 20.51 -4.97 -10.02
C CYS A 33 19.92 -6.30 -10.49
N LEU A 34 19.71 -7.25 -9.57
CA LEU A 34 19.12 -8.56 -9.89
C LEU A 34 17.70 -8.42 -10.45
N ILE A 35 16.86 -7.58 -9.83
CA ILE A 35 15.51 -7.27 -10.30
C ILE A 35 15.56 -6.63 -11.70
N GLY A 36 16.50 -5.71 -11.92
CA GLY A 36 16.74 -5.06 -13.21
C GLY A 36 17.07 -6.08 -14.29
N ILE A 37 18.04 -6.97 -14.06
CA ILE A 37 18.45 -8.01 -15.01
C ILE A 37 17.28 -8.92 -15.36
N VAL A 38 16.59 -9.44 -14.35
CA VAL A 38 15.48 -10.39 -14.56
C VAL A 38 14.29 -9.72 -15.27
N SER A 39 13.98 -8.47 -14.94
CA SER A 39 12.91 -7.71 -15.62
C SER A 39 13.28 -7.35 -17.05
N GLY A 40 14.55 -6.97 -17.29
CA GLY A 40 15.10 -6.70 -18.62
C GLY A 40 15.05 -7.92 -19.54
N LEU A 41 15.54 -9.07 -19.07
CA LEU A 41 15.47 -10.34 -19.79
C LEU A 41 14.04 -10.73 -20.14
N ALA A 42 13.10 -10.61 -19.19
CA ALA A 42 11.71 -10.92 -19.43
C ALA A 42 11.07 -9.96 -20.48
N ALA A 43 11.45 -8.69 -20.47
CA ALA A 43 11.00 -7.73 -21.48
C ALA A 43 11.56 -8.04 -22.88
N VAL A 44 12.80 -8.52 -22.98
CA VAL A 44 13.42 -8.97 -24.24
C VAL A 44 12.69 -10.19 -24.79
N ILE A 45 12.48 -11.22 -23.97
CA ILE A 45 11.75 -12.44 -24.39
C ILE A 45 10.35 -12.07 -24.89
N LEU A 46 9.65 -11.17 -24.18
CA LEU A 46 8.35 -10.68 -24.60
C LEU A 46 8.40 -9.92 -25.94
N LYS A 47 9.39 -9.03 -26.12
CA LYS A 47 9.58 -8.25 -27.34
C LYS A 47 9.89 -9.15 -28.53
N GLU A 48 10.90 -10.01 -28.42
CA GLU A 48 11.34 -10.89 -29.50
C GLU A 48 10.29 -11.95 -29.81
N GLY A 49 9.64 -12.53 -28.79
CA GLY A 49 8.56 -13.49 -28.99
C GLY A 49 7.36 -12.90 -29.73
N ALA A 50 6.91 -11.70 -29.35
CA ALA A 50 5.82 -11.01 -30.03
C ALA A 50 6.23 -10.58 -31.45
N GLY A 51 7.47 -10.11 -31.63
CA GLY A 51 8.03 -9.73 -32.93
C GLY A 51 8.13 -10.91 -33.89
N TRP A 52 8.67 -12.04 -33.43
CA TRP A 52 8.76 -13.28 -34.19
C TRP A 52 7.39 -13.77 -34.66
N LEU A 53 6.41 -13.86 -33.75
CA LEU A 53 5.05 -14.28 -34.10
C LEU A 53 4.37 -13.28 -35.06
N GLY A 54 4.60 -11.99 -34.86
CA GLY A 54 4.13 -10.92 -35.75
C GLY A 54 4.72 -11.00 -37.16
N SER A 55 6.02 -11.30 -37.26
CA SER A 55 6.72 -11.46 -38.54
C SER A 55 6.22 -12.69 -39.30
N LEU A 56 5.99 -13.81 -38.60
CA LEU A 56 5.40 -15.02 -39.17
C LEU A 56 3.99 -14.74 -39.74
N ARG A 57 3.16 -14.02 -38.98
CA ARG A 57 1.81 -13.60 -39.41
C ARG A 57 1.87 -12.73 -40.67
N ILE A 58 2.78 -11.75 -40.74
CA ILE A 58 2.93 -10.86 -41.89
C ILE A 58 3.44 -11.64 -43.10
N ALA A 59 4.50 -12.45 -42.95
CA ALA A 59 5.04 -13.28 -44.02
C ALA A 59 3.99 -14.25 -44.59
N ALA A 60 3.16 -14.84 -43.73
CA ALA A 60 2.05 -15.68 -44.16
C ALA A 60 0.96 -14.90 -44.91
N SER A 61 0.69 -13.65 -44.52
CA SER A 61 -0.28 -12.78 -45.21
C SER A 61 0.14 -12.35 -46.62
N LEU A 62 1.44 -12.43 -46.93
CA LEU A 62 1.93 -12.20 -48.30
C LEU A 62 1.74 -13.43 -49.20
N LYS A 63 1.67 -14.63 -48.61
CA LYS A 63 1.51 -15.90 -49.34
C LYS A 63 0.04 -16.34 -49.48
N TYR A 64 -0.80 -16.01 -48.52
CA TYR A 64 -2.21 -16.40 -48.44
C TYR A 64 -3.12 -15.17 -48.37
N PRO A 65 -4.40 -15.27 -48.79
CA PRO A 65 -5.33 -14.15 -48.77
C PRO A 65 -5.44 -13.50 -47.36
N PRO A 66 -5.07 -12.21 -47.21
CA PRO A 66 -5.05 -11.53 -45.91
C PRO A 66 -6.40 -11.50 -45.20
N TRP A 67 -7.49 -11.38 -45.97
CA TRP A 67 -8.87 -11.31 -45.46
C TRP A 67 -9.32 -12.60 -44.75
N LEU A 68 -8.67 -13.74 -45.03
CA LEU A 68 -8.94 -15.00 -44.33
C LEU A 68 -7.88 -15.26 -43.25
N LEU A 69 -6.61 -15.03 -43.58
CA LEU A 69 -5.49 -15.41 -42.70
C LEU A 69 -5.44 -14.54 -41.44
N LEU A 70 -5.55 -13.21 -41.55
CA LEU A 70 -5.39 -12.30 -40.41
C LEU A 70 -6.50 -12.47 -39.35
N PRO A 71 -7.80 -12.58 -39.70
CA PRO A 71 -8.84 -12.87 -38.72
C PRO A 71 -8.66 -14.22 -38.02
N ILE A 72 -8.28 -15.28 -38.74
CA ILE A 72 -8.07 -16.61 -38.16
C ILE A 72 -6.89 -16.58 -37.19
N PHE A 73 -5.78 -15.94 -37.58
CA PHE A 73 -4.60 -15.83 -36.72
C PHE A 73 -4.93 -15.08 -35.42
N GLY A 74 -5.66 -13.96 -35.53
CA GLY A 74 -6.15 -13.20 -34.38
C GLY A 74 -7.12 -14.01 -33.49
N ALA A 75 -8.04 -14.76 -34.09
CA ALA A 75 -9.01 -15.58 -33.37
C ALA A 75 -8.34 -16.72 -32.60
N VAL A 76 -7.43 -17.46 -33.23
CA VAL A 76 -6.71 -18.57 -32.61
C VAL A 76 -5.77 -18.06 -31.52
N GLY A 77 -4.98 -17.03 -31.79
CA GLY A 77 -4.10 -16.42 -30.81
C GLY A 77 -4.86 -15.89 -29.60
N GLY A 78 -6.01 -15.26 -29.84
CA GLY A 78 -6.91 -14.78 -28.81
C GLY A 78 -7.55 -15.88 -27.97
N LEU A 79 -7.99 -16.97 -28.62
CA LEU A 79 -8.59 -18.13 -27.96
C LEU A 79 -7.58 -18.81 -27.02
N VAL A 80 -6.37 -19.10 -27.52
CA VAL A 80 -5.31 -19.74 -26.74
C VAL A 80 -4.88 -18.84 -25.58
N ALA A 81 -4.68 -17.54 -25.83
CA ALA A 81 -4.33 -16.59 -24.78
C ALA A 81 -5.41 -16.54 -23.69
N GLY A 82 -6.69 -16.46 -24.07
CA GLY A 82 -7.78 -16.43 -23.11
C GLY A 82 -7.94 -17.71 -22.30
N LEU A 83 -7.73 -18.89 -22.91
CA LEU A 83 -7.72 -20.18 -22.21
C LEU A 83 -6.62 -20.24 -21.14
N LEU A 84 -5.42 -19.76 -21.47
CA LEU A 84 -4.30 -19.73 -20.53
C LEU A 84 -4.57 -18.76 -19.36
N VAL A 85 -5.15 -17.59 -19.62
CA VAL A 85 -5.51 -16.64 -18.56
C VAL A 85 -6.59 -17.23 -17.65
N GLU A 86 -7.67 -17.75 -18.24
CA GLU A 86 -8.82 -18.27 -17.48
C GLU A 86 -8.43 -19.47 -16.60
N ARG A 87 -7.60 -20.39 -17.12
CA ARG A 87 -7.24 -21.62 -16.40
C ARG A 87 -6.04 -21.51 -15.48
N LEU A 88 -5.01 -20.74 -15.84
CA LEU A 88 -3.73 -20.74 -15.11
C LEU A 88 -3.53 -19.52 -14.21
N ALA A 89 -3.91 -18.32 -14.68
CA ALA A 89 -3.68 -17.09 -13.94
C ALA A 89 -4.66 -15.96 -14.35
N PRO A 90 -5.85 -15.88 -13.72
CA PRO A 90 -6.84 -14.85 -14.05
C PRO A 90 -6.32 -13.41 -13.89
N GLU A 91 -5.39 -13.19 -12.97
CA GLU A 91 -4.75 -11.88 -12.74
C GLU A 91 -3.82 -11.43 -13.87
N ALA A 92 -3.46 -12.33 -14.80
CA ALA A 92 -2.71 -12.00 -16.00
C ALA A 92 -3.57 -11.26 -17.06
N GLY A 93 -4.89 -11.16 -16.88
CA GLY A 93 -5.77 -10.43 -17.80
C GLY A 93 -5.50 -8.92 -17.88
N GLY A 94 -5.78 -8.32 -19.05
CA GLY A 94 -5.68 -6.88 -19.30
C GLY A 94 -4.25 -6.32 -19.33
N SER A 95 -4.08 -5.04 -18.96
CA SER A 95 -2.76 -4.35 -18.98
C SER A 95 -1.81 -4.84 -17.89
N GLY A 96 -2.30 -5.06 -16.67
CA GLY A 96 -1.48 -5.43 -15.52
C GLY A 96 -1.06 -4.26 -14.62
N VAL A 97 -0.96 -3.05 -15.18
CA VAL A 97 -0.71 -1.81 -14.41
C VAL A 97 -1.73 -1.61 -13.27
N PRO A 98 -3.06 -1.74 -13.50
CA PRO A 98 -4.04 -1.63 -12.42
C PRO A 98 -3.77 -2.60 -11.27
N GLN A 99 -3.43 -3.86 -11.58
CA GLN A 99 -3.13 -4.89 -10.59
C GLN A 99 -1.88 -4.55 -9.76
N VAL A 100 -0.83 -4.02 -10.41
CA VAL A 100 0.39 -3.55 -9.71
C VAL A 100 0.07 -2.36 -8.82
N LYS A 101 -0.66 -1.36 -9.33
CA LYS A 101 -1.10 -0.18 -8.57
C LYS A 101 -1.87 -0.58 -7.32
N ALA A 102 -2.84 -1.48 -7.48
CA ALA A 102 -3.62 -2.01 -6.37
C ALA A 102 -2.79 -2.82 -5.35
N ALA A 103 -1.85 -3.65 -5.80
CA ALA A 103 -0.93 -4.36 -4.91
C ALA A 103 -0.04 -3.40 -4.12
N LEU A 104 0.44 -2.33 -4.77
CA LEU A 104 1.23 -1.29 -4.12
C LEU A 104 0.38 -0.47 -3.15
N SER A 105 -0.92 -0.24 -3.41
CA SER A 105 -1.83 0.40 -2.44
C SER A 105 -2.29 -0.51 -1.30
N GLY A 106 -1.61 -1.64 -1.06
CA GLY A 106 -1.87 -2.52 0.08
C GLY A 106 -2.99 -3.54 -0.12
N MET A 107 -3.62 -3.61 -1.30
CA MET A 107 -4.61 -4.65 -1.60
C MET A 107 -3.93 -6.00 -1.82
N ARG A 108 -4.60 -7.08 -1.39
CA ARG A 108 -4.08 -8.46 -1.51
C ARG A 108 -4.25 -9.01 -2.93
N ILE A 109 -3.53 -8.44 -3.88
CA ILE A 109 -3.44 -8.97 -5.26
C ILE A 109 -2.21 -9.87 -5.37
N PRO A 110 -2.34 -11.12 -5.85
CA PRO A 110 -1.20 -12.00 -6.00
C PRO A 110 -0.28 -11.48 -7.12
N LEU A 111 0.97 -11.21 -6.77
CA LEU A 111 2.08 -11.00 -7.70
C LEU A 111 3.12 -12.11 -7.45
N ASN A 112 3.27 -13.01 -8.41
CA ASN A 112 4.13 -14.20 -8.31
C ASN A 112 4.67 -14.66 -9.67
N PHE A 113 5.61 -15.60 -9.64
CA PHE A 113 6.25 -16.12 -10.84
C PHE A 113 5.29 -16.74 -11.87
N PRO A 114 4.29 -17.58 -11.49
CA PRO A 114 3.31 -18.09 -12.45
C PRO A 114 2.56 -17.00 -13.21
N ILE A 115 2.13 -15.93 -12.52
CA ILE A 115 1.44 -14.81 -13.17
C ILE A 115 2.38 -14.11 -14.16
N ALA A 116 3.66 -13.93 -13.83
CA ALA A 116 4.65 -13.35 -14.74
C ALA A 116 4.79 -14.19 -16.02
N MET A 117 4.91 -15.51 -15.89
CA MET A 117 5.05 -16.42 -17.04
C MET A 117 3.79 -16.44 -17.91
N VAL A 118 2.61 -16.63 -17.31
CA VAL A 118 1.35 -16.63 -18.05
C VAL A 118 1.14 -15.29 -18.75
N LYS A 119 1.43 -14.16 -18.07
CA LYS A 119 1.32 -12.83 -18.67
C LYS A 119 2.22 -12.66 -19.88
N MET A 120 3.48 -13.12 -19.79
CA MET A 120 4.45 -13.08 -20.87
C MET A 120 3.96 -13.86 -22.09
N PHE A 121 3.65 -15.15 -21.95
CA PHE A 121 3.19 -15.98 -23.08
C PHE A 121 1.89 -15.48 -23.69
N THR A 122 0.92 -15.12 -22.85
CA THR A 122 -0.38 -14.66 -23.36
C THR A 122 -0.27 -13.30 -24.06
N THR A 123 0.63 -12.42 -23.62
CA THR A 123 0.89 -11.15 -24.29
C THR A 123 1.66 -11.35 -25.60
N ILE A 124 2.59 -12.32 -25.67
CA ILE A 124 3.22 -12.73 -26.94
C ILE A 124 2.14 -13.15 -27.94
N LEU A 125 1.20 -13.99 -27.51
CA LEU A 125 0.12 -14.49 -28.36
C LEU A 125 -0.82 -13.37 -28.82
N THR A 126 -1.31 -12.51 -27.92
CA THR A 126 -2.26 -11.45 -28.30
C THR A 126 -1.62 -10.40 -29.20
N VAL A 127 -0.47 -9.85 -28.81
CA VAL A 127 0.22 -8.80 -29.57
C VAL A 127 0.79 -9.36 -30.88
N GLY A 128 1.44 -10.54 -30.83
CA GLY A 128 2.01 -11.17 -32.01
C GLY A 128 0.95 -11.65 -33.02
N SER A 129 -0.25 -12.01 -32.56
CA SER A 129 -1.35 -12.39 -33.45
C SER A 129 -2.07 -11.19 -34.08
N GLY A 130 -1.77 -9.96 -33.66
CA GLY A 130 -2.30 -8.74 -34.28
C GLY A 130 -3.46 -8.08 -33.57
N LEU A 131 -3.72 -8.38 -32.30
CA LEU A 131 -4.62 -7.54 -31.51
C LEU A 131 -3.93 -6.20 -31.28
N THR A 132 -4.66 -5.10 -31.46
CA THR A 132 -4.15 -3.72 -31.29
C THR A 132 -3.92 -3.38 -29.81
N LEU A 133 -2.91 -4.03 -29.24
CA LEU A 133 -2.47 -3.93 -27.85
C LEU A 133 -0.94 -3.80 -27.82
N GLY A 134 -0.43 -3.31 -26.70
CA GLY A 134 0.98 -3.06 -26.47
C GLY A 134 1.59 -4.01 -25.45
N ARG A 135 2.90 -4.28 -25.57
CA ARG A 135 3.64 -5.04 -24.56
C ARG A 135 3.98 -4.28 -23.27
N GLN A 136 3.91 -2.94 -23.30
CA GLN A 136 4.49 -2.09 -22.25
C GLN A 136 3.76 -2.14 -20.89
N GLY A 137 2.44 -2.28 -20.88
CA GLY A 137 1.72 -2.52 -19.61
C GLY A 137 2.09 -3.88 -19.01
N PRO A 138 2.06 -4.97 -19.80
CA PRO A 138 2.49 -6.29 -19.37
C PRO A 138 3.91 -6.34 -18.82
N THR A 139 4.89 -5.64 -19.41
CA THR A 139 6.27 -5.62 -18.86
C THR A 139 6.31 -5.07 -17.43
N VAL A 140 5.50 -4.05 -17.10
CA VAL A 140 5.36 -3.55 -15.72
C VAL A 140 4.89 -4.65 -14.77
N GLN A 141 3.82 -5.37 -15.13
CA GLN A 141 3.28 -6.43 -14.28
C GLN A 141 4.24 -7.63 -14.16
N ILE A 142 4.93 -7.98 -15.24
CA ILE A 142 5.92 -9.05 -15.25
C ILE A 142 7.09 -8.68 -14.33
N GLY A 143 7.66 -7.48 -14.48
CA GLY A 143 8.75 -6.99 -13.63
C GLY A 143 8.35 -6.91 -12.15
N ALA A 144 7.16 -6.36 -11.87
CA ALA A 144 6.60 -6.32 -10.51
C ALA A 144 6.39 -7.72 -9.92
N SER A 145 5.93 -8.68 -10.72
CA SER A 145 5.69 -10.06 -10.28
C SER A 145 6.98 -10.85 -10.04
N LEU A 146 8.00 -10.63 -10.86
CA LEU A 146 9.33 -11.22 -10.68
C LEU A 146 10.01 -10.63 -9.45
N ALA A 147 9.94 -9.31 -9.24
CA ALA A 147 10.42 -8.68 -7.99
C ALA A 147 9.64 -9.16 -6.76
N ALA A 148 8.31 -9.32 -6.87
CA ALA A 148 7.47 -9.88 -5.81
C ALA A 148 7.83 -11.35 -5.48
N TRP A 149 8.42 -12.08 -6.43
CA TRP A 149 8.91 -13.43 -6.23
C TRP A 149 10.31 -13.44 -5.60
N ILE A 150 11.25 -12.64 -6.12
CA ILE A 150 12.61 -12.47 -5.58
C ILE A 150 12.56 -12.02 -4.12
N SER A 151 11.72 -11.03 -3.80
CA SER A 151 11.52 -10.51 -2.44
C SER A 151 10.97 -11.53 -1.43
N ARG A 152 10.43 -12.67 -1.89
CA ARG A 152 10.00 -13.77 -0.99
C ARG A 152 11.11 -14.79 -0.71
N LEU A 153 12.23 -14.70 -1.42
CA LEU A 153 13.39 -15.56 -1.16
C LEU A 153 14.07 -15.13 0.14
N VAL A 154 14.04 -13.82 0.43
CA VAL A 154 14.63 -13.22 1.63
C VAL A 154 13.54 -12.71 2.57
N PRO A 155 13.60 -13.00 3.89
CA PRO A 155 12.65 -12.45 4.85
C PRO A 155 12.86 -10.94 5.02
N THR A 156 11.92 -10.16 4.47
CA THR A 156 11.97 -8.69 4.48
C THR A 156 10.67 -8.10 5.01
N SER A 157 10.70 -6.84 5.46
CA SER A 157 9.51 -6.16 5.95
C SER A 157 8.49 -5.92 4.82
N PRO A 158 7.17 -5.87 5.11
CA PRO A 158 6.15 -5.61 4.10
C PRO A 158 6.37 -4.30 3.33
N SER A 159 6.83 -3.25 4.03
CA SER A 159 7.18 -1.97 3.42
C SER A 159 8.32 -2.15 2.43
N TYR A 160 9.43 -2.79 2.81
CA TYR A 160 10.56 -3.02 1.90
C TYR A 160 10.16 -3.87 0.70
N ARG A 161 9.31 -4.88 0.90
CA ARG A 161 8.78 -5.69 -0.19
C ARG A 161 7.94 -4.88 -1.19
N ARG A 162 7.12 -3.94 -0.71
CA ARG A 162 6.39 -2.97 -1.56
C ARG A 162 7.39 -2.14 -2.40
N GLN A 163 8.50 -1.71 -1.80
CA GLN A 163 9.57 -0.97 -2.51
C GLN A 163 10.21 -1.81 -3.63
N LEU A 164 10.54 -3.08 -3.36
CA LEU A 164 11.12 -3.97 -4.37
C LEU A 164 10.14 -4.25 -5.53
N ILE A 165 8.86 -4.43 -5.24
CA ILE A 165 7.81 -4.59 -6.27
C ILE A 165 7.75 -3.34 -7.16
N ALA A 166 7.83 -2.15 -6.56
CA ALA A 166 7.89 -0.90 -7.30
C ALA A 166 9.17 -0.79 -8.16
N CYS A 167 10.32 -1.22 -7.65
CA CYS A 167 11.57 -1.29 -8.43
C CYS A 167 11.43 -2.22 -9.64
N GLY A 168 10.76 -3.38 -9.47
CA GLY A 168 10.46 -4.30 -10.57
C GLY A 168 9.49 -3.71 -11.59
N ALA A 169 8.47 -2.97 -11.14
CA ALA A 169 7.56 -2.24 -12.01
C ALA A 169 8.30 -1.17 -12.83
N ALA A 170 9.19 -0.39 -12.18
CA ALA A 170 10.04 0.60 -12.81
C ALA A 170 10.95 -0.03 -13.88
N ALA A 171 11.65 -1.11 -13.51
CA ALA A 171 12.51 -1.87 -14.42
C ALA A 171 11.76 -2.47 -15.60
N GLY A 172 10.54 -3.00 -15.37
CA GLY A 172 9.67 -3.51 -16.42
C GLY A 172 9.22 -2.43 -17.40
N LEU A 173 8.85 -1.24 -16.92
CA LEU A 173 8.51 -0.10 -17.78
C LEU A 173 9.73 0.40 -18.55
N ALA A 174 10.86 0.56 -17.86
CA ALA A 174 12.13 1.03 -18.41
C ALA A 174 12.63 0.11 -19.52
N ALA A 175 12.67 -1.20 -19.28
CA ALA A 175 13.01 -2.20 -20.28
C ALA A 175 11.99 -2.26 -21.42
N GLY A 176 10.72 -2.01 -21.10
CA GLY A 176 9.65 -1.90 -22.07
C GLY A 176 9.92 -0.81 -23.11
N PHE A 177 10.14 0.41 -22.61
CA PHE A 177 10.33 1.61 -23.43
C PHE A 177 11.78 1.91 -23.79
N ASN A 178 12.76 1.17 -23.29
CA ASN A 178 14.17 1.59 -23.28
C ASN A 178 14.32 3.02 -22.75
N ALA A 179 13.65 3.32 -21.63
CA ALA A 179 13.51 4.65 -21.04
C ALA A 179 13.64 4.56 -19.51
N PRO A 180 14.87 4.51 -18.96
CA PRO A 180 15.10 4.29 -17.54
C PRO A 180 14.54 5.40 -16.65
N ILE A 181 14.64 6.67 -17.05
CA ILE A 181 14.14 7.79 -16.24
C ILE A 181 12.61 7.77 -16.20
N ALA A 182 11.97 7.51 -17.34
CA ALA A 182 10.53 7.32 -17.43
C ALA A 182 10.02 6.19 -16.52
N GLY A 183 10.77 5.08 -16.43
CA GLY A 183 10.46 3.96 -15.54
C GLY A 183 10.30 4.39 -14.08
N VAL A 184 11.21 5.23 -13.60
CA VAL A 184 11.18 5.75 -12.23
C VAL A 184 10.05 6.74 -12.03
N LEU A 185 9.91 7.71 -12.94
CA LEU A 185 8.86 8.73 -12.85
C LEU A 185 7.47 8.13 -12.89
N PHE A 186 7.25 7.07 -13.68
CA PHE A 186 5.98 6.36 -13.69
C PHE A 186 5.63 5.72 -12.34
N VAL A 187 6.64 5.20 -11.63
CA VAL A 187 6.41 4.72 -10.27
C VAL A 187 6.00 5.85 -9.35
N VAL A 188 6.67 7.00 -9.43
CA VAL A 188 6.39 8.17 -8.58
C VAL A 188 5.02 8.79 -8.90
N GLU A 189 4.65 8.84 -10.17
CA GLU A 189 3.50 9.61 -10.66
C GLU A 189 2.22 8.78 -10.75
N ASP A 190 2.29 7.52 -11.23
CA ASP A 190 1.09 6.66 -11.39
C ASP A 190 0.98 5.57 -10.32
N LEU A 191 2.07 4.94 -9.88
CA LEU A 191 1.99 3.75 -9.02
C LEU A 191 2.08 4.03 -7.51
N MET A 192 2.96 4.92 -7.08
CA MET A 192 3.28 5.25 -5.69
C MET A 192 3.35 6.77 -5.55
N HIS A 193 2.25 7.38 -5.11
CA HIS A 193 2.18 8.83 -4.87
C HIS A 193 3.09 9.26 -3.70
N ASP A 194 3.44 8.32 -2.80
CA ASP A 194 4.37 8.53 -1.70
C ASP A 194 5.62 7.66 -1.89
N VAL A 195 6.68 8.28 -2.42
CA VAL A 195 8.00 7.65 -2.56
C VAL A 195 8.95 8.17 -1.48
N SER A 196 9.38 7.26 -0.60
CA SER A 196 10.48 7.52 0.33
C SER A 196 11.82 7.70 -0.42
N GLY A 197 12.79 8.41 0.16
CA GLY A 197 14.16 8.46 -0.39
C GLY A 197 14.82 7.07 -0.50
N ILE A 198 14.34 6.09 0.28
CA ILE A 198 14.81 4.70 0.29
C ILE A 198 14.34 3.91 -0.95
N THR A 199 13.19 4.29 -1.54
CA THR A 199 12.65 3.68 -2.77
C THR A 199 13.32 4.18 -4.05
N LEU A 200 13.66 5.48 -4.08
CA LEU A 200 14.03 6.15 -5.32
C LEU A 200 15.39 5.67 -5.86
N GLY A 201 16.40 5.53 -5.00
CA GLY A 201 17.73 5.05 -5.40
C GLY A 201 17.72 3.63 -6.01
N PRO A 202 17.19 2.61 -5.31
CA PRO A 202 17.05 1.25 -5.85
C PRO A 202 16.19 1.19 -7.13
N ALA A 203 15.12 1.99 -7.23
CA ALA A 203 14.29 2.04 -8.43
C ALA A 203 15.06 2.57 -9.64
N ILE A 204 15.89 3.63 -9.46
CA ILE A 204 16.77 4.14 -10.53
C ILE A 204 17.73 3.06 -11.01
N ILE A 205 18.39 2.35 -10.08
CA ILE A 205 19.35 1.30 -10.41
C ILE A 205 18.66 0.16 -11.17
N ALA A 206 17.53 -0.33 -10.66
CA ALA A 206 16.77 -1.41 -11.31
C ALA A 206 16.27 -1.00 -12.71
N SER A 207 15.76 0.23 -12.86
CA SER A 207 15.34 0.79 -14.15
C SER A 207 16.49 0.90 -15.14
N PHE A 208 17.62 1.44 -14.72
CA PHE A 208 18.81 1.57 -15.56
C PHE A 208 19.30 0.20 -16.03
N VAL A 209 19.49 -0.74 -15.11
CA VAL A 209 19.95 -2.09 -15.45
C VAL A 209 18.96 -2.81 -16.37
N GLY A 210 17.66 -2.72 -16.09
CA GLY A 210 16.62 -3.33 -16.94
C GLY A 210 16.59 -2.74 -18.36
N ALA A 211 16.72 -1.42 -18.49
CA ALA A 211 16.81 -0.76 -19.79
C ALA A 211 18.07 -1.16 -20.57
N VAL A 212 19.23 -1.18 -19.91
CA VAL A 212 20.50 -1.59 -20.53
C VAL A 212 20.44 -3.04 -21.01
N VAL A 213 19.95 -3.96 -20.18
CA VAL A 213 19.79 -5.37 -20.56
C VAL A 213 18.84 -5.51 -21.76
N SER A 214 17.73 -4.76 -21.77
CA SER A 214 16.79 -4.74 -22.89
C SER A 214 17.41 -4.23 -24.17
N GLN A 215 18.22 -3.17 -24.09
CA GLN A 215 18.88 -2.55 -25.23
C GLN A 215 20.02 -3.41 -25.79
N MET A 216 20.83 -4.03 -24.93
CA MET A 216 21.96 -4.86 -25.39
C MET A 216 21.49 -6.20 -25.99
N LEU A 217 20.48 -6.84 -25.40
CA LEU A 217 20.04 -8.19 -25.82
C LEU A 217 18.87 -8.18 -26.78
N GLY A 218 17.98 -7.18 -26.69
CA GLY A 218 16.87 -7.02 -27.65
C GLY A 218 17.32 -6.41 -28.98
N GLY A 219 18.61 -6.17 -29.17
CA GLY A 219 19.17 -5.42 -30.29
C GLY A 219 18.74 -3.95 -30.29
N GLU A 220 19.32 -3.18 -31.20
CA GLU A 220 18.84 -1.84 -31.52
C GLU A 220 17.41 -1.96 -32.06
N SER A 221 16.40 -1.91 -31.19
CA SER A 221 15.07 -1.52 -31.64
C SER A 221 15.28 -0.14 -32.24
N LEU A 222 15.23 -0.06 -33.58
CA LEU A 222 15.14 1.15 -34.36
C LEU A 222 15.21 2.37 -33.44
N TYR A 223 16.43 2.90 -33.23
CA TYR A 223 16.51 4.34 -33.16
C TYR A 223 15.59 4.80 -34.28
N LEU A 224 14.50 5.48 -33.93
CA LEU A 224 13.65 6.15 -34.91
C LEU A 224 14.63 6.78 -35.87
N ASP A 225 14.72 6.25 -37.10
CA ASP A 225 16.00 6.22 -37.80
C ASP A 225 16.55 7.64 -37.83
N LYS A 226 17.73 7.82 -37.24
CA LYS A 226 18.24 9.16 -36.95
C LYS A 226 18.35 9.97 -38.25
N SER A 227 18.44 9.28 -39.39
CA SER A 227 18.33 9.78 -40.77
C SER A 227 16.92 10.24 -41.16
N SER A 228 15.85 9.47 -40.90
CA SER A 228 14.49 9.79 -41.37
C SER A 228 13.84 11.00 -40.66
N TYR A 229 14.32 11.35 -39.46
CA TYR A 229 13.81 12.50 -38.68
C TYR A 229 14.73 13.73 -38.71
N LEU A 230 16.02 13.58 -39.05
CA LEU A 230 17.00 14.68 -39.06
C LEU A 230 17.31 15.25 -40.46
N ASP A 231 16.87 14.62 -41.54
CA ASP A 231 17.03 15.21 -42.88
C ASP A 231 16.21 16.48 -43.06
N THR A 232 15.19 16.69 -42.23
CA THR A 232 14.60 18.02 -42.06
C THR A 232 15.38 18.75 -40.98
N SER A 233 16.18 19.71 -41.40
CA SER A 233 16.72 20.74 -40.53
C SER A 233 15.59 21.30 -39.64
N ILE A 234 15.50 20.85 -38.39
CA ILE A 234 14.63 21.43 -37.35
C ILE A 234 15.21 22.82 -37.10
N THR A 235 14.75 23.80 -37.87
CA THR A 235 15.37 25.13 -38.02
C THR A 235 14.95 26.15 -36.96
N GLY A 236 14.18 25.76 -35.94
CA GLY A 236 13.72 26.72 -34.94
C GLY A 236 13.47 26.12 -33.56
N PHE A 237 13.76 26.92 -32.53
CA PHE A 237 13.10 26.81 -31.23
C PHE A 237 11.62 27.23 -31.39
N LEU A 238 10.76 26.74 -30.49
CA LEU A 238 9.31 26.94 -30.45
C LEU A 238 8.88 28.34 -30.93
N HIS A 239 8.17 28.41 -32.06
CA HIS A 239 7.68 29.68 -32.60
C HIS A 239 6.39 30.11 -31.90
N LEU A 240 6.26 31.41 -31.58
CA LEU A 240 5.09 31.94 -30.86
C LEU A 240 3.75 31.66 -31.56
N LYS A 241 3.76 31.53 -32.89
CA LYS A 241 2.58 31.22 -33.72
C LYS A 241 2.12 29.76 -33.60
N GLU A 242 2.96 28.85 -33.11
CA GLU A 242 2.63 27.43 -32.95
C GLU A 242 1.92 27.15 -31.62
N ILE A 243 2.12 27.99 -30.61
CA ILE A 243 1.56 27.82 -29.25
C ILE A 243 0.04 27.57 -29.26
N PRO A 244 -0.80 28.33 -30.01
CA PRO A 244 -2.23 28.07 -30.07
C PRO A 244 -2.57 26.66 -30.58
N PHE A 245 -1.83 26.15 -31.56
CA PHE A 245 -2.04 24.80 -32.11
C PHE A 245 -1.61 23.71 -31.13
N TYR A 246 -0.54 23.92 -30.35
CA TYR A 246 -0.17 23.04 -29.24
C TYR A 246 -1.26 23.00 -28.15
N ILE A 247 -1.85 24.15 -27.81
CA ILE A 247 -2.97 24.20 -26.86
C ILE A 247 -4.19 23.45 -27.42
N ILE A 248 -4.54 23.66 -28.70
CA ILE A 248 -5.62 22.93 -29.37
C ILE A 248 -5.36 21.42 -29.37
N LEU A 249 -4.15 20.99 -29.73
CA LEU A 249 -3.75 19.58 -29.69
C LEU A 249 -3.92 19.00 -28.28
N GLY A 250 -3.50 19.74 -27.25
CA GLY A 250 -3.67 19.33 -25.85
C GLY A 250 -5.13 19.17 -25.46
N MET A 251 -5.97 20.14 -25.81
CA MET A 251 -7.42 20.07 -25.53
C MET A 251 -8.07 18.88 -26.24
N LEU A 252 -7.76 18.66 -27.52
CA LEU A 252 -8.27 17.53 -28.30
C LEU A 252 -7.79 16.20 -27.72
N ALA A 253 -6.50 16.08 -27.40
CA ALA A 253 -5.93 14.88 -26.78
C ALA A 253 -6.57 14.58 -25.42
N GLY A 254 -6.80 15.61 -24.59
CA GLY A 254 -7.48 15.47 -23.30
C GLY A 254 -8.94 15.02 -23.44
N LEU A 255 -9.69 15.62 -24.36
CA LEU A 255 -11.08 15.25 -24.67
C LEU A 255 -11.17 13.81 -25.20
N LEU A 256 -10.42 13.52 -26.26
CA LEU A 256 -10.45 12.22 -26.95
C LEU A 256 -9.87 11.11 -26.08
N GLY A 257 -8.84 11.39 -25.28
CA GLY A 257 -8.29 10.44 -24.30
C GLY A 257 -9.30 10.09 -23.19
N THR A 258 -10.15 11.05 -22.80
CA THR A 258 -11.25 10.79 -21.88
C THR A 258 -12.35 9.94 -22.52
N VAL A 259 -12.75 10.26 -23.76
CA VAL A 259 -13.70 9.45 -24.54
C VAL A 259 -13.18 8.03 -24.72
N PHE A 260 -11.90 7.87 -25.04
CA PHE A 260 -11.22 6.58 -25.14
C PHE A 260 -11.32 5.78 -23.84
N SER A 261 -10.98 6.40 -22.72
CA SER A 261 -11.00 5.76 -21.41
C SER A 261 -12.42 5.32 -21.00
N ARG A 262 -13.43 6.17 -21.24
CA ARG A 262 -14.84 5.82 -21.00
C ARG A 262 -15.34 4.76 -21.96
N GLY A 263 -14.92 4.81 -23.23
CA GLY A 263 -15.23 3.83 -24.26
C GLY A 263 -14.76 2.43 -23.89
N ILE A 264 -13.55 2.29 -23.34
CA ILE A 264 -13.05 1.00 -22.82
C ILE A 264 -13.96 0.44 -21.74
N ILE A 265 -14.37 1.26 -20.76
CA ILE A 265 -15.23 0.79 -19.66
C ILE A 265 -16.65 0.47 -20.14
N ALA A 266 -17.25 1.34 -20.95
CA ALA A 266 -18.58 1.14 -21.52
C ALA A 266 -18.66 -0.14 -22.36
N THR A 267 -17.68 -0.35 -23.24
CA THR A 267 -17.58 -1.57 -24.07
C THR A 267 -17.29 -2.80 -23.21
N SER A 268 -16.55 -2.67 -22.11
CA SER A 268 -16.34 -3.77 -21.15
C SER A 268 -17.64 -4.20 -20.48
N ILE A 269 -18.50 -3.23 -20.11
CA ILE A 269 -19.82 -3.51 -19.54
C ILE A 269 -20.69 -4.24 -20.56
N PHE A 270 -20.76 -3.72 -21.80
CA PHE A 270 -21.52 -4.32 -22.89
C PHE A 270 -21.06 -5.77 -23.18
N GLN A 271 -19.76 -6.00 -23.31
CA GLN A 271 -19.24 -7.34 -23.56
C GLN A 271 -19.52 -8.34 -22.42
N ARG A 272 -19.60 -7.87 -21.16
CA ARG A 272 -20.00 -8.74 -20.04
C ARG A 272 -21.48 -9.13 -20.10
N GLN A 273 -22.35 -8.29 -20.67
CA GLN A 273 -23.76 -8.63 -20.86
C GLN A 273 -23.98 -9.75 -21.88
N LEU A 274 -23.04 -9.93 -22.84
CA LEU A 274 -23.10 -10.99 -23.85
C LEU A 274 -22.87 -12.41 -23.31
N LYS A 275 -22.58 -12.58 -22.00
CA LYS A 275 -22.36 -13.88 -21.32
C LYS A 275 -21.33 -14.80 -21.97
N LEU A 276 -20.41 -14.25 -22.78
CA LEU A 276 -19.32 -15.00 -23.40
C LEU A 276 -18.20 -15.27 -22.37
N THR A 277 -17.64 -16.48 -22.38
CA THR A 277 -16.45 -16.83 -21.59
C THR A 277 -15.23 -16.01 -22.03
N LEU A 278 -14.22 -15.86 -21.17
CA LEU A 278 -13.03 -15.06 -21.45
C LEU A 278 -12.31 -15.44 -22.78
N PRO A 279 -12.10 -16.74 -23.12
CA PRO A 279 -11.43 -17.12 -24.36
C PRO A 279 -12.17 -16.67 -25.61
N TRP A 280 -13.48 -16.87 -25.65
CA TRP A 280 -14.31 -16.46 -26.78
C TRP A 280 -14.36 -14.94 -26.95
N ARG A 281 -14.40 -14.18 -25.86
CA ARG A 281 -14.35 -12.71 -25.93
C ARG A 281 -13.06 -12.23 -26.60
N ILE A 282 -11.92 -12.80 -26.21
CA ILE A 282 -10.62 -12.40 -26.76
C ILE A 282 -10.50 -12.89 -28.21
N ALA A 283 -10.97 -14.11 -28.53
CA ALA A 283 -10.96 -14.67 -29.88
C ALA A 283 -11.79 -13.83 -30.87
N ILE A 284 -13.03 -13.48 -30.51
CA ILE A 284 -13.89 -12.62 -31.34
C ILE A 284 -13.24 -11.25 -31.56
N THR A 285 -12.60 -10.71 -30.52
CA THR A 285 -11.90 -9.43 -30.64
C THR A 285 -10.71 -9.53 -31.60
N GLY A 286 -9.95 -10.62 -31.54
CA GLY A 286 -8.87 -10.90 -32.49
C GLY A 286 -9.37 -11.09 -33.92
N LEU A 287 -10.51 -11.75 -34.11
CA LEU A 287 -11.17 -11.91 -35.41
C LEU A 287 -11.54 -10.55 -36.02
N ILE A 288 -12.22 -9.69 -35.24
CA ILE A 288 -12.63 -8.34 -35.67
C ILE A 288 -11.40 -7.49 -36.00
N SER A 289 -10.37 -7.52 -35.15
CA SER A 289 -9.10 -6.81 -35.37
C SER A 289 -8.44 -7.26 -36.67
N GLY A 290 -8.35 -8.57 -36.90
CA GLY A 290 -7.78 -9.12 -38.12
C GLY A 290 -8.57 -8.75 -39.37
N LEU A 291 -9.90 -8.67 -39.30
CA LEU A 291 -10.77 -8.33 -40.45
C LEU A 291 -10.62 -6.86 -40.86
N ILE A 292 -10.58 -5.96 -39.87
CA ILE A 292 -10.37 -4.53 -40.11
C ILE A 292 -8.96 -4.30 -40.68
N ILE A 293 -7.93 -4.89 -40.07
CA ILE A 293 -6.55 -4.76 -40.54
C ILE A 293 -6.35 -5.36 -41.94
N ALA A 294 -7.03 -6.46 -42.27
CA ALA A 294 -6.95 -7.05 -43.60
C ALA A 294 -7.55 -6.17 -44.70
N SER A 295 -8.50 -5.30 -44.36
CA SER A 295 -9.15 -4.35 -45.28
C SER A 295 -8.30 -3.10 -45.53
N LEU A 296 -7.20 -2.92 -44.79
CA LEU A 296 -6.32 -1.77 -44.86
C LEU A 296 -5.03 -2.08 -45.67
N PRO A 297 -4.31 -1.04 -46.14
CA PRO A 297 -3.07 -1.23 -46.88
C PRO A 297 -2.00 -1.98 -46.08
N GLU A 298 -0.99 -2.49 -46.77
CA GLU A 298 0.03 -3.35 -46.15
C GLU A 298 0.81 -2.66 -45.03
N SER A 299 1.01 -1.34 -45.13
CA SER A 299 1.65 -0.50 -44.10
C SER A 299 0.93 -0.56 -42.75
N PHE A 300 -0.38 -0.82 -42.74
CA PHE A 300 -1.21 -0.93 -41.55
C PHE A 300 -1.19 -2.33 -40.91
N ARG A 301 -0.72 -3.34 -41.65
CA ARG A 301 -0.63 -4.73 -41.15
C ARG A 301 0.47 -4.90 -40.11
N ASN A 302 1.43 -3.98 -40.06
CA ASN A 302 2.53 -3.97 -39.10
C ASN A 302 2.50 -2.73 -38.20
N HIS A 303 2.45 -2.93 -36.88
CA HIS A 303 2.45 -1.83 -35.91
C HIS A 303 3.76 -1.02 -35.91
N THR A 304 4.89 -1.60 -36.34
CA THR A 304 6.14 -0.85 -36.47
C THR A 304 6.12 0.03 -37.72
N GLY A 305 5.67 -0.50 -38.86
CA GLY A 305 5.56 0.24 -40.12
C GLY A 305 4.60 1.43 -40.04
N LEU A 306 3.51 1.31 -39.29
CA LEU A 306 2.59 2.43 -39.09
C LEU A 306 3.21 3.60 -38.30
N ARG A 307 4.07 3.30 -37.31
CA ARG A 307 4.76 4.33 -36.52
C ARG A 307 5.81 5.08 -37.34
N GLU A 308 6.48 4.35 -38.21
CA GLU A 308 7.46 4.90 -39.15
C GLU A 308 6.76 5.77 -40.20
N LEU A 309 5.64 5.30 -40.75
CA LEU A 309 4.81 6.08 -41.68
C LEU A 309 4.29 7.37 -41.06
N LEU A 310 3.76 7.32 -39.83
CA LEU A 310 3.29 8.51 -39.09
C LEU A 310 4.43 9.44 -38.64
N GLY A 311 5.68 8.99 -38.68
CA GLY A 311 6.86 9.79 -38.39
C GLY A 311 7.50 10.43 -39.63
N SER A 312 7.26 9.83 -40.80
CA SER A 312 7.73 10.33 -42.10
C SER A 312 6.90 11.52 -42.59
N ASN A 313 7.50 12.36 -43.43
CA ASN A 313 6.81 13.50 -44.06
C ASN A 313 5.81 13.07 -45.17
N GLU A 314 5.70 11.76 -45.44
CA GLU A 314 4.78 11.19 -46.44
C GLU A 314 3.36 10.97 -45.90
N ALA A 315 3.15 11.21 -44.59
CA ALA A 315 1.85 11.01 -43.95
C ALA A 315 0.80 12.03 -44.45
N ASN A 316 -0.04 11.60 -45.39
CA ASN A 316 -1.18 12.39 -45.85
C ASN A 316 -2.28 12.46 -44.78
N LEU A 317 -3.00 13.59 -44.69
CA LEU A 317 -4.13 13.82 -43.77
C LEU A 317 -5.12 12.65 -43.74
N LYS A 318 -5.41 12.07 -44.91
CA LYS A 318 -6.29 10.90 -45.06
C LYS A 318 -5.77 9.68 -44.29
N TRP A 319 -4.49 9.35 -44.42
CA TRP A 319 -3.89 8.19 -43.77
C TRP A 319 -3.76 8.38 -42.27
N SER A 320 -3.43 9.61 -41.82
CA SER A 320 -3.40 9.97 -40.40
C SER A 320 -4.78 9.83 -39.75
N PHE A 321 -5.86 10.24 -40.43
CA PHE A 321 -7.22 10.05 -39.90
C PHE A 321 -7.63 8.58 -39.81
N ILE A 322 -7.31 7.77 -40.84
CA ILE A 322 -7.57 6.33 -40.82
C ILE A 322 -6.80 5.65 -39.67
N ALA A 323 -5.51 5.96 -39.53
CA ALA A 323 -4.66 5.45 -38.45
C ALA A 323 -5.18 5.84 -37.06
N PHE A 324 -5.66 7.08 -36.90
CA PHE A 324 -6.31 7.52 -35.68
C PHE A 324 -7.57 6.69 -35.41
N ALA A 325 -8.51 6.65 -36.35
CA ALA A 325 -9.82 6.04 -36.17
C ALA A 325 -9.73 4.53 -35.91
N GLU A 326 -8.92 3.81 -36.69
CA GLU A 326 -8.76 2.36 -36.52
C GLU A 326 -8.12 2.04 -35.15
N HIS A 327 -7.04 2.73 -34.75
CA HIS A 327 -6.32 2.39 -33.53
C HIS A 327 -7.15 2.79 -32.32
N PHE A 328 -7.88 3.91 -32.41
CA PHE A 328 -8.83 4.33 -31.38
C PHE A 328 -9.90 3.26 -31.15
N LEU A 329 -10.57 2.80 -32.21
CA LEU A 329 -11.66 1.83 -32.10
C LEU A 329 -11.16 0.43 -31.74
N LEU A 330 -10.16 -0.08 -32.46
CA LEU A 330 -9.62 -1.43 -32.24
C LEU A 330 -9.02 -1.59 -30.85
N THR A 331 -8.32 -0.57 -30.35
CA THR A 331 -7.76 -0.63 -28.98
C THR A 331 -8.87 -0.60 -27.93
N ILE A 332 -9.97 0.16 -28.14
CA ILE A 332 -11.13 0.11 -27.25
C ILE A 332 -11.67 -1.32 -27.18
N PHE A 333 -11.98 -1.94 -28.33
CA PHE A 333 -12.49 -3.30 -28.38
C PHE A 333 -11.52 -4.32 -27.74
N ALA A 334 -10.23 -4.24 -28.08
CA ALA A 334 -9.18 -5.13 -27.58
C ALA A 334 -9.00 -5.00 -26.06
N ALA A 335 -8.88 -3.79 -25.54
CA ALA A 335 -8.71 -3.56 -24.11
C ALA A 335 -9.94 -4.00 -23.30
N SER A 336 -11.15 -3.80 -23.84
CA SER A 336 -12.40 -4.19 -23.18
C SER A 336 -12.58 -5.72 -23.06
N SER A 337 -11.98 -6.50 -23.97
CA SER A 337 -12.04 -7.96 -23.96
C SER A 337 -11.30 -8.62 -22.79
N ALA A 338 -10.55 -7.83 -22.01
CA ALA A 338 -9.61 -8.29 -20.98
C ALA A 338 -8.46 -9.15 -21.52
N ALA A 339 -8.21 -9.11 -22.83
CA ALA A 339 -7.02 -9.64 -23.47
C ALA A 339 -5.74 -9.15 -22.75
N PRO A 340 -4.78 -10.04 -22.46
CA PRO A 340 -3.47 -9.64 -21.96
C PRO A 340 -2.79 -8.71 -22.95
N GLY A 341 -2.51 -7.49 -22.51
CA GLY A 341 -1.99 -6.44 -23.36
C GLY A 341 -2.23 -5.05 -22.76
N GLY A 342 -1.27 -4.16 -22.98
CA GLY A 342 -1.27 -2.78 -22.48
C GLY A 342 -1.81 -1.79 -23.51
N PHE A 343 -2.27 -0.65 -23.03
CA PHE A 343 -2.81 0.43 -23.88
C PHE A 343 -1.78 1.53 -24.18
N PHE A 344 -0.60 1.51 -23.56
CA PHE A 344 0.41 2.56 -23.73
C PHE A 344 0.95 2.67 -25.16
N ALA A 345 1.27 1.56 -25.80
CA ALA A 345 1.82 1.59 -27.16
C ALA A 345 0.77 2.08 -28.18
N PRO A 346 -0.49 1.61 -28.13
CA PRO A 346 -1.56 2.18 -28.95
C PRO A 346 -1.88 3.64 -28.63
N SER A 347 -1.87 4.07 -27.36
CA SER A 347 -2.14 5.46 -27.00
C SER A 347 -1.12 6.42 -27.60
N LEU A 348 0.15 6.01 -27.68
CA LEU A 348 1.18 6.78 -28.38
C LEU A 348 0.90 6.86 -29.89
N VAL A 349 0.46 5.77 -30.53
CA VAL A 349 0.12 5.79 -31.98
C VAL A 349 -1.08 6.69 -32.26
N ILE A 350 -2.13 6.59 -31.45
CA ILE A 350 -3.32 7.45 -31.55
C ILE A 350 -2.93 8.92 -31.36
N GLY A 351 -2.08 9.21 -30.36
CA GLY A 351 -1.55 10.54 -30.13
C GLY A 351 -0.70 11.06 -31.29
N SER A 352 0.16 10.22 -31.86
CA SER A 352 0.97 10.55 -33.04
C SER A 352 0.10 10.92 -34.24
N ALA A 353 -0.93 10.12 -34.53
CA ALA A 353 -1.86 10.38 -35.61
C ALA A 353 -2.66 11.68 -35.39
N LEU A 354 -3.12 11.93 -34.16
CA LEU A 354 -3.79 13.18 -33.81
C LEU A 354 -2.86 14.39 -33.96
N GLY A 355 -1.61 14.26 -33.51
CA GLY A 355 -0.57 15.25 -33.67
C GLY A 355 -0.28 15.56 -35.13
N GLN A 356 -0.11 14.54 -35.96
CA GLN A 356 0.04 14.68 -37.42
C GLN A 356 -1.13 15.45 -38.05
N ILE A 357 -2.37 15.13 -37.69
CA ILE A 357 -3.56 15.84 -38.20
C ILE A 357 -3.49 17.34 -37.85
N VAL A 358 -3.18 17.67 -36.59
CA VAL A 358 -3.08 19.08 -36.16
C VAL A 358 -1.88 19.77 -36.82
N GLY A 359 -0.74 19.09 -36.94
CA GLY A 359 0.47 19.61 -37.57
C GLY A 359 0.29 19.93 -39.05
N ILE A 360 -0.37 19.05 -39.81
CA ILE A 360 -0.70 19.31 -41.23
C ILE A 360 -1.67 20.49 -41.35
N CYS A 361 -2.68 20.58 -40.48
CA CYS A 361 -3.59 21.73 -40.45
C CYS A 361 -2.84 23.03 -40.11
N GLN A 362 -1.91 23.00 -39.16
CA GLN A 362 -1.09 24.14 -38.78
C GLN A 362 -0.17 24.59 -39.93
N SER A 363 0.45 23.64 -40.63
CA SER A 363 1.28 23.91 -41.80
C SER A 363 0.49 24.65 -42.89
N ASN A 364 -0.73 24.18 -43.20
CA ASN A 364 -1.59 24.81 -44.20
C ASN A 364 -2.02 26.25 -43.83
N VAL A 365 -2.09 26.58 -42.54
CA VAL A 365 -2.56 27.90 -42.06
C VAL A 365 -1.42 28.88 -41.82
N VAL A 366 -0.31 28.42 -41.23
CA VAL A 366 0.79 29.28 -40.77
C VAL A 366 2.02 29.20 -41.70
N GLY A 367 2.09 28.18 -42.57
CA GLY A 367 3.18 27.98 -43.53
C GLY A 367 4.48 27.46 -42.91
N ILE A 368 4.43 26.93 -41.68
CA ILE A 368 5.59 26.32 -41.00
C ILE A 368 5.44 24.80 -41.06
N GLU A 369 6.31 24.13 -41.81
CA GLU A 369 6.26 22.68 -42.04
C GLU A 369 7.02 21.91 -40.94
N GLN A 370 6.37 21.62 -39.82
CA GLN A 370 6.92 20.73 -38.77
C GLN A 370 5.89 19.70 -38.23
N PRO A 371 5.19 18.94 -39.11
CA PRO A 371 4.14 18.02 -38.69
C PRO A 371 4.66 16.89 -37.77
N THR A 372 5.92 16.50 -37.93
CA THR A 372 6.60 15.50 -37.10
C THR A 372 6.73 15.92 -35.63
N ILE A 373 6.97 17.21 -35.34
CA ILE A 373 7.05 17.70 -33.95
C ILE A 373 5.68 17.63 -33.29
N PHE A 374 4.62 18.01 -34.02
CA PHE A 374 3.25 17.87 -33.55
C PHE A 374 2.87 16.40 -33.32
N ALA A 375 3.34 15.47 -34.17
CA ALA A 375 3.15 14.04 -33.98
C ALA A 375 3.76 13.58 -32.63
N LEU A 376 5.02 13.93 -32.38
CA LEU A 376 5.72 13.58 -31.12
C LEU A 376 5.04 14.23 -29.91
N ALA A 377 4.63 15.50 -30.03
CA ALA A 377 3.88 16.20 -28.98
C ALA A 377 2.52 15.52 -28.70
N GLY A 378 1.82 15.10 -29.76
CA GLY A 378 0.56 14.38 -29.68
C GLY A 378 0.69 13.01 -29.01
N MET A 379 1.79 12.28 -29.26
CA MET A 379 2.11 11.03 -28.55
C MET A 379 2.10 11.24 -27.04
N GLY A 380 2.86 12.22 -26.55
CA GLY A 380 2.95 12.55 -25.13
C GLY A 380 1.61 13.01 -24.56
N ALA A 381 0.90 13.87 -25.29
CA ALA A 381 -0.37 14.44 -24.85
C ALA A 381 -1.48 13.40 -24.66
N PHE A 382 -1.66 12.51 -25.65
CA PHE A 382 -2.70 11.47 -25.56
C PHE A 382 -2.36 10.41 -24.51
N PHE A 383 -1.08 10.04 -24.38
CA PHE A 383 -0.63 9.19 -23.28
C PHE A 383 -0.92 9.84 -21.92
N CYS A 384 -0.55 11.11 -21.74
CA CYS A 384 -0.79 11.88 -20.52
C CYS A 384 -2.29 11.95 -20.18
N ALA A 385 -3.17 12.20 -21.16
CA ALA A 385 -4.61 12.25 -20.95
C ALA A 385 -5.17 10.92 -20.40
N VAL A 386 -4.64 9.78 -20.85
CA VAL A 386 -5.09 8.45 -20.45
C VAL A 386 -4.47 8.00 -19.12
N SER A 387 -3.15 8.21 -18.94
CA SER A 387 -2.40 7.74 -17.76
C SER A 387 -2.43 8.71 -16.58
N ARG A 388 -2.67 10.00 -16.82
CA ARG A 388 -2.54 11.09 -15.84
C ARG A 388 -1.12 11.29 -15.33
N SER A 389 -0.14 11.15 -16.22
CA SER A 389 1.28 11.17 -15.89
C SER A 389 2.06 12.10 -16.83
N PRO A 390 1.94 13.43 -16.69
CA PRO A 390 2.61 14.38 -17.58
C PRO A 390 4.14 14.21 -17.60
N MET A 391 4.79 14.06 -16.44
CA MET A 391 6.25 13.98 -16.38
C MET A 391 6.76 12.71 -17.04
N THR A 392 6.09 11.59 -16.76
CA THR A 392 6.37 10.31 -17.41
C THR A 392 6.20 10.41 -18.92
N ALA A 393 5.12 11.05 -19.40
CA ALA A 393 4.85 11.20 -20.83
C ALA A 393 5.96 11.98 -21.55
N VAL A 394 6.36 13.14 -21.01
CA VAL A 394 7.43 13.97 -21.57
C VAL A 394 8.75 13.20 -21.61
N VAL A 395 9.11 12.52 -20.52
CA VAL A 395 10.38 11.80 -20.42
C VAL A 395 10.43 10.57 -21.31
N ILE A 396 9.33 9.83 -21.50
CA ILE A 396 9.28 8.71 -22.46
C ILE A 396 9.64 9.20 -23.87
N ILE A 397 9.03 10.30 -24.32
CA ILE A 397 9.28 10.82 -25.66
C ILE A 397 10.69 11.40 -25.75
N PHE A 398 11.12 12.17 -24.75
CA PHE A 398 12.47 12.73 -24.69
C PHE A 398 13.56 11.65 -24.69
N GLU A 399 13.46 10.59 -23.89
CA GLU A 399 14.46 9.50 -23.88
C GLU A 399 14.49 8.74 -25.21
N LYS A 400 13.36 8.67 -25.92
CA LYS A 400 13.28 8.06 -27.25
C LYS A 400 13.85 8.92 -28.37
N THR A 401 13.66 10.22 -28.31
CA THR A 401 14.08 11.16 -29.39
C THR A 401 15.45 11.77 -29.13
N GLN A 402 15.86 11.85 -27.86
CA GLN A 402 17.07 12.54 -27.39
C GLN A 402 17.18 14.01 -27.82
N ASP A 403 16.04 14.66 -28.12
CA ASP A 403 15.99 16.06 -28.54
C ASP A 403 15.36 16.94 -27.45
N PHE A 404 16.19 17.78 -26.84
CA PHE A 404 15.76 18.72 -25.81
C PHE A 404 14.79 19.80 -26.33
N ARG A 405 14.78 20.08 -27.64
CA ARG A 405 13.87 21.07 -28.24
C ARG A 405 12.40 20.67 -28.12
N LEU A 406 12.13 19.36 -28.06
CA LEU A 406 10.78 18.81 -27.94
C LEU A 406 10.20 18.90 -26.53
N VAL A 407 11.05 19.09 -25.50
CA VAL A 407 10.61 19.06 -24.10
C VAL A 407 9.59 20.16 -23.82
N LEU A 408 9.83 21.39 -24.29
CA LEU A 408 8.92 22.52 -24.04
C LEU A 408 7.53 22.34 -24.71
N PRO A 409 7.42 22.03 -26.01
CA PRO A 409 6.14 21.68 -26.63
C PRO A 409 5.44 20.53 -25.89
N LEU A 410 6.17 19.45 -25.58
CA LEU A 410 5.62 18.29 -24.87
C LEU A 410 5.02 18.66 -23.52
N MET A 411 5.69 19.52 -22.73
CA MET A 411 5.16 19.98 -21.44
C MET A 411 3.87 20.78 -21.62
N ILE A 412 3.83 21.73 -22.56
CA ILE A 412 2.63 22.55 -22.81
C ILE A 412 1.45 21.65 -23.18
N VAL A 413 1.62 20.79 -24.19
CA VAL A 413 0.53 19.96 -24.70
C VAL A 413 0.10 18.92 -23.66
N SER A 414 1.04 18.31 -22.91
CA SER A 414 0.73 17.30 -21.89
C SER A 414 -0.01 17.89 -20.69
N ILE A 415 0.38 19.09 -20.22
CA ILE A 415 -0.31 19.77 -19.12
C ILE A 415 -1.72 20.19 -19.55
N VAL A 416 -1.88 20.77 -20.74
CA VAL A 416 -3.21 21.14 -21.25
C VAL A 416 -4.10 19.90 -21.41
N ALA A 417 -3.56 18.80 -21.94
CA ALA A 417 -4.27 17.54 -22.05
C ALA A 417 -4.68 16.96 -20.68
N LEU A 418 -3.80 17.05 -19.68
CA LEU A 418 -4.10 16.64 -18.31
C LEU A 418 -5.26 17.46 -17.73
N LEU A 419 -5.15 18.79 -17.75
CA LEU A 419 -6.16 19.70 -17.20
C LEU A 419 -7.52 19.50 -17.88
N MET A 420 -7.52 19.37 -19.21
CA MET A 420 -8.75 19.13 -19.96
C MET A 420 -9.38 17.79 -19.59
N ALA A 421 -8.58 16.73 -19.51
CA ALA A 421 -9.07 15.42 -19.14
C ALA A 421 -9.56 15.40 -17.67
N GLU A 422 -8.93 16.14 -16.75
CA GLU A 422 -9.31 16.17 -15.32
C GLU A 422 -10.63 16.91 -15.10
N LYS A 423 -10.85 17.96 -15.89
CA LYS A 423 -12.11 18.71 -15.91
C LYS A 423 -13.30 17.84 -16.29
N ILE A 424 -13.11 16.93 -17.25
CA ILE A 424 -14.18 16.01 -17.71
C ILE A 424 -14.28 14.79 -16.77
N ASP A 425 -13.16 14.30 -16.29
CA ASP A 425 -13.06 13.02 -15.62
C ASP A 425 -11.94 13.00 -14.58
N LYS A 426 -12.30 12.82 -13.31
CA LYS A 426 -11.35 12.91 -12.19
C LYS A 426 -10.44 11.67 -12.04
N LYS A 427 -10.63 10.63 -12.85
CA LYS A 427 -9.92 9.35 -12.71
C LYS A 427 -9.09 9.01 -13.95
N SER A 428 -7.92 8.42 -13.72
CA SER A 428 -7.11 7.81 -14.78
C SER A 428 -7.79 6.56 -15.34
N LEU A 429 -7.34 6.08 -16.51
CA LEU A 429 -7.81 4.80 -17.05
C LEU A 429 -7.52 3.64 -16.07
N SER A 430 -6.33 3.63 -15.46
CA SER A 430 -5.95 2.60 -14.48
C SER A 430 -6.90 2.58 -13.28
N ASP A 431 -7.26 3.75 -12.74
CA ASP A 431 -8.18 3.87 -11.61
C ASP A 431 -9.61 3.46 -11.99
N ARG A 432 -10.07 3.83 -13.19
CA ARG A 432 -11.37 3.39 -13.71
C ARG A 432 -11.47 1.88 -13.86
N VAL A 433 -10.41 1.24 -14.34
CA VAL A 433 -10.36 -0.22 -14.45
C VAL A 433 -10.42 -0.88 -13.07
N LEU A 434 -9.82 -0.27 -12.05
CA LEU A 434 -9.91 -0.74 -10.67
C LEU A 434 -11.31 -0.57 -10.08
N ASP A 435 -11.93 0.60 -10.25
CA ASP A 435 -13.32 0.83 -9.82
C ASP A 435 -14.28 -0.16 -10.48
N PHE A 436 -14.10 -0.43 -11.78
CA PHE A 436 -14.91 -1.38 -12.53
C PHE A 436 -14.74 -2.83 -12.02
N LYS A 437 -13.60 -3.15 -11.40
CA LYS A 437 -13.37 -4.42 -10.69
C LYS A 437 -13.88 -4.40 -9.24
N GLY A 438 -14.49 -3.30 -8.78
CA GLY A 438 -14.91 -3.12 -7.38
C GLY A 438 -13.76 -2.85 -6.42
N LEU A 439 -12.55 -2.58 -6.95
CA LEU A 439 -11.35 -2.32 -6.18
C LEU A 439 -11.17 -0.82 -5.98
N GLN A 440 -11.75 -0.28 -4.91
CA GLN A 440 -11.58 1.14 -4.59
C GLN A 440 -10.24 1.35 -3.90
N LEU A 441 -9.31 2.03 -4.59
CA LEU A 441 -8.12 2.57 -3.95
C LEU A 441 -8.59 3.63 -2.96
N LYS A 442 -8.53 3.33 -1.66
CA LYS A 442 -8.51 4.39 -0.65
C LYS A 442 -7.27 5.20 -0.97
N LYS A 443 -7.43 6.44 -1.48
CA LYS A 443 -6.35 7.43 -1.37
C LYS A 443 -6.02 7.43 0.11
N GLU A 444 -4.82 6.99 0.46
CA GLU A 444 -4.31 7.16 1.82
C GLU A 444 -4.44 8.66 2.07
N LYS A 445 -5.46 9.04 2.85
CA LYS A 445 -5.36 10.22 3.68
C LYS A 445 -4.09 9.94 4.47
N SER A 446 -3.00 10.60 4.08
CA SER A 446 -1.67 10.41 4.66
C SER A 446 -1.81 10.31 6.18
N ALA A 447 -0.97 9.58 6.89
CA ALA A 447 -0.98 9.59 8.36
C ALA A 447 -1.00 11.03 8.93
N ASN A 448 -0.43 11.98 8.17
CA ASN A 448 -0.56 13.42 8.41
C ASN A 448 -1.99 13.96 8.43
N ASP A 449 -2.90 13.49 7.57
CA ASP A 449 -4.30 13.93 7.50
C ASP A 449 -5.15 13.38 8.67
N TYR A 450 -4.66 12.37 9.39
CA TYR A 450 -5.27 11.90 10.64
C TYR A 450 -4.72 12.67 11.84
N LEU A 451 -3.39 12.78 11.94
CA LEU A 451 -2.74 13.57 13.00
C LEU A 451 -3.08 15.06 12.92
N SER A 452 -3.43 15.57 11.72
CA SER A 452 -3.92 16.94 11.56
C SER A 452 -5.31 17.19 12.16
N ASN A 453 -6.08 16.12 12.42
CA ASN A 453 -7.43 16.21 12.98
C ASN A 453 -7.47 15.98 14.50
N ILE A 454 -6.35 15.60 15.12
CA ILE A 454 -6.25 15.39 16.57
C ILE A 454 -5.46 16.54 17.18
N ARG A 455 -5.96 17.07 18.29
CA ARG A 455 -5.35 18.17 19.02
C ARG A 455 -4.43 17.70 20.14
N ALA A 456 -3.53 18.58 20.55
CA ALA A 456 -2.58 18.35 21.63
C ALA A 456 -3.29 18.02 22.96
N ASP A 457 -4.39 18.71 23.28
CA ASP A 457 -5.18 18.48 24.49
C ASP A 457 -5.82 17.09 24.59
N GLU A 458 -6.15 16.46 23.45
CA GLU A 458 -6.72 15.11 23.39
C GLU A 458 -5.70 14.01 23.77
N VAL A 459 -4.40 14.30 23.68
CA VAL A 459 -3.33 13.29 23.80
C VAL A 459 -2.33 13.59 24.91
N MET A 460 -2.17 14.85 25.30
CA MET A 460 -1.23 15.25 26.35
C MET A 460 -1.47 14.55 27.68
N HIS A 461 -0.39 14.34 28.44
CA HIS A 461 -0.47 13.85 29.80
C HIS A 461 -0.77 15.00 30.77
N THR A 462 -1.82 14.82 31.58
CA THR A 462 -2.25 15.72 32.66
C THR A 462 -2.60 14.90 33.93
N PRO A 463 -2.29 15.39 35.15
CA PRO A 463 -1.51 16.60 35.47
C PRO A 463 -0.01 16.43 35.17
N VAL A 464 0.68 17.54 34.90
CA VAL A 464 2.13 17.55 34.64
C VAL A 464 2.91 17.79 35.93
N GLU A 465 3.88 16.92 36.23
CA GLU A 465 4.83 17.16 37.32
C GLU A 465 5.86 18.22 36.90
N THR A 466 6.06 19.24 37.73
CA THR A 466 6.99 20.35 37.48
C THR A 466 7.99 20.49 38.63
N LEU A 467 9.13 21.12 38.33
CA LEU A 467 10.17 21.41 39.32
C LEU A 467 10.33 22.92 39.52
N ASP A 468 10.69 23.32 40.73
CA ASP A 468 11.06 24.69 41.03
C ASP A 468 12.50 24.95 40.53
N PHE A 469 12.70 26.05 39.80
CA PHE A 469 13.99 26.45 39.23
C PHE A 469 15.09 26.78 40.28
N ASN A 470 14.72 26.95 41.55
CA ASN A 470 15.64 27.14 42.68
C ASN A 470 16.03 25.83 43.38
N LEU A 471 15.62 24.67 42.89
CA LEU A 471 16.08 23.38 43.43
C LEU A 471 17.56 23.15 43.16
N THR A 472 18.23 22.51 44.12
CA THR A 472 19.63 22.09 43.98
C THR A 472 19.76 20.84 43.08
N LEU A 473 20.92 20.65 42.48
CA LEU A 473 21.21 19.50 41.60
C LEU A 473 20.95 18.16 42.30
N ASP A 474 21.24 18.05 43.60
CA ASP A 474 21.01 16.80 44.35
C ASP A 474 19.52 16.55 44.62
N GLU A 475 18.73 17.59 44.91
CA GLU A 475 17.28 17.47 45.00
C GLU A 475 16.65 17.09 43.65
N VAL A 476 17.16 17.66 42.55
CA VAL A 476 16.74 17.30 41.19
C VAL A 476 17.07 15.83 40.91
N LYS A 477 18.28 15.35 41.21
CA LYS A 477 18.62 13.91 41.07
C LYS A 477 17.70 13.01 41.90
N GLN A 478 17.34 13.43 43.10
CA GLN A 478 16.41 12.69 43.96
C GLN A 478 15.01 12.63 43.33
N LYS A 479 14.51 13.75 42.77
CA LYS A 479 13.24 13.79 42.03
C LYS A 479 13.24 12.84 40.83
N PHE A 480 14.31 12.84 40.03
CA PHE A 480 14.46 11.90 38.91
C PHE A 480 14.53 10.43 39.36
N SER A 481 15.09 10.15 40.54
CA SER A 481 15.17 8.79 41.09
C SER A 481 13.82 8.29 41.62
N ASN A 482 12.99 9.20 42.13
CA ASN A 482 11.67 8.89 42.68
C ASN A 482 10.56 8.88 41.61
N SER A 483 10.81 9.45 40.43
CA SER A 483 9.86 9.48 39.33
C SER A 483 10.22 8.49 38.22
N HIS A 484 9.26 8.17 37.36
CA HIS A 484 9.50 7.45 36.11
C HIS A 484 9.70 8.42 34.92
N HIS A 485 9.69 9.72 35.17
CA HIS A 485 9.78 10.75 34.14
C HIS A 485 11.24 10.96 33.74
N ARG A 486 11.46 11.06 32.43
CA ARG A 486 12.80 11.33 31.88
C ARG A 486 13.10 12.83 31.77
N GLY A 487 12.23 13.67 32.33
CA GLY A 487 12.45 15.10 32.52
C GLY A 487 11.18 15.88 32.77
N PHE A 488 11.39 17.12 33.20
CA PHE A 488 10.40 17.95 33.88
C PHE A 488 10.47 19.40 33.38
N PRO A 489 9.33 20.07 33.20
CA PRO A 489 9.28 21.52 33.08
C PRO A 489 9.72 22.17 34.40
N ALA A 490 10.51 23.24 34.30
CA ALA A 490 10.97 24.05 35.41
C ALA A 490 10.17 25.36 35.46
N LEU A 491 9.57 25.65 36.61
CA LEU A 491 8.76 26.84 36.85
C LEU A 491 9.51 27.84 37.74
N ASP A 492 9.21 29.12 37.56
CA ASP A 492 9.65 30.18 38.48
C ASP A 492 8.73 30.34 39.70
N ASP A 493 9.10 31.24 40.61
CA ASP A 493 8.32 31.56 41.82
C ASP A 493 6.91 32.08 41.50
N SER A 494 6.67 32.55 40.26
CA SER A 494 5.36 33.01 39.79
C SER A 494 4.53 31.92 39.10
N GLY A 495 5.05 30.69 39.01
CA GLY A 495 4.41 29.54 38.37
C GLY A 495 4.52 29.53 36.84
N LEU A 496 5.40 30.35 36.26
CA LEU A 496 5.62 30.44 34.82
C LEU A 496 6.74 29.51 34.35
N LEU A 497 6.61 28.98 33.13
CA LEU A 497 7.62 28.11 32.54
C LEU A 497 8.87 28.89 32.16
N VAL A 498 10.01 28.54 32.79
CA VAL A 498 11.31 29.17 32.52
C VAL A 498 12.33 28.22 31.89
N GLY A 499 12.13 26.90 32.05
CA GLY A 499 13.06 25.91 31.53
C GLY A 499 12.49 24.51 31.43
N ILE A 500 13.31 23.58 30.93
CA ILE A 500 13.06 22.14 31.02
C ILE A 500 14.36 21.43 31.40
N VAL A 501 14.27 20.41 32.24
CA VAL A 501 15.40 19.56 32.61
C VAL A 501 15.16 18.12 32.22
N THR A 502 16.16 17.47 31.66
CA THR A 502 16.09 16.09 31.16
C THR A 502 17.20 15.22 31.75
N GLN A 503 17.07 13.89 31.61
CA GLN A 503 18.14 12.97 31.98
C GLN A 503 19.44 13.24 31.20
N THR A 504 19.34 13.75 29.98
CA THR A 504 20.50 14.15 29.18
C THR A 504 21.25 15.30 29.85
N ASP A 505 20.52 16.30 30.36
CA ASP A 505 21.10 17.46 31.05
C ASP A 505 21.79 17.02 32.35
N LEU A 506 21.21 16.07 33.09
CA LEU A 506 21.85 15.44 34.26
C LEU A 506 23.12 14.64 33.89
N ALA A 507 23.15 14.00 32.72
CA ALA A 507 24.35 13.32 32.25
C ALA A 507 25.46 14.33 31.89
N TYR A 508 25.09 15.51 31.39
CA TYR A 508 26.04 16.60 31.13
C TYR A 508 26.60 17.21 32.42
N THR A 509 25.78 17.36 33.47
CA THR A 509 26.25 17.89 34.77
C THR A 509 27.27 16.95 35.42
N ARG A 510 27.06 15.64 35.31
CA ARG A 510 28.03 14.61 35.77
C ARG A 510 29.37 14.70 35.02
N LYS A 511 29.37 14.97 33.71
CA LYS A 511 30.62 15.13 32.93
C LYS A 511 31.40 16.40 33.28
N ARG A 512 30.73 17.42 33.81
CA ARG A 512 31.33 18.70 34.18
C ARG A 512 31.68 18.81 35.66
N GLU A 513 31.44 17.76 36.44
CA GLU A 513 31.71 17.73 37.90
C GLU A 513 31.08 18.92 38.65
N LEU A 514 29.85 19.30 38.25
CA LEU A 514 29.12 20.37 38.93
C LEU A 514 28.80 19.96 40.38
N SER A 515 28.96 20.92 41.31
CA SER A 515 28.64 20.72 42.73
C SER A 515 27.16 20.38 42.92
N GLY A 516 26.85 19.58 43.96
CA GLY A 516 25.48 19.21 44.34
C GLY A 516 24.58 20.42 44.65
N ASP A 517 25.18 21.53 45.09
CA ASP A 517 24.49 22.78 45.43
C ASP A 517 24.16 23.66 44.22
N THR A 518 24.56 23.24 43.00
CA THR A 518 24.27 24.00 41.77
C THR A 518 22.76 24.06 41.55
N LEU A 519 22.21 25.25 41.29
CA LEU A 519 20.77 25.43 41.15
C LEU A 519 20.28 24.97 39.77
N LEU A 520 19.02 24.51 39.70
CA LEU A 520 18.39 24.02 38.48
C LEU A 520 18.44 25.04 37.34
N LYS A 521 18.23 26.32 37.65
CA LYS A 521 18.31 27.42 36.69
C LYS A 521 19.66 27.55 35.96
N ASP A 522 20.73 27.05 36.57
CA ASP A 522 22.09 27.18 36.02
C ASP A 522 22.44 26.05 35.04
N PHE A 523 21.67 24.96 35.02
CA PHE A 523 21.93 23.80 34.14
C PHE A 523 20.72 23.28 33.35
N MET A 524 19.52 23.79 33.59
CA MET A 524 18.34 23.48 32.78
C MET A 524 18.48 24.01 31.35
N THR A 525 17.71 23.46 30.41
CA THR A 525 17.55 24.06 29.08
C THR A 525 16.58 25.24 29.20
N PRO A 526 17.02 26.49 29.00
CA PRO A 526 16.17 27.66 29.13
C PRO A 526 15.27 27.83 27.90
N HIS A 527 14.10 28.45 28.07
CA HIS A 527 13.15 28.76 26.99
C HIS A 527 12.80 27.55 26.11
N PRO A 528 12.25 26.46 26.67
CA PRO A 528 11.91 25.27 25.90
C PRO A 528 10.87 25.58 24.82
N MET A 529 10.97 24.85 23.70
CA MET A 529 9.92 24.84 22.68
C MET A 529 8.63 24.28 23.30
N THR A 530 7.50 24.94 23.04
CA THR A 530 6.19 24.57 23.56
C THR A 530 5.14 24.53 22.46
N VAL A 531 3.99 23.91 22.76
CA VAL A 531 2.82 23.85 21.88
C VAL A 531 1.57 24.28 22.64
N LYS A 532 0.54 24.73 21.95
CA LYS A 532 -0.75 25.08 22.54
C LYS A 532 -1.66 23.84 22.61
N THR A 533 -2.64 23.87 23.50
CA THR A 533 -3.70 22.86 23.59
C THR A 533 -4.43 22.64 22.26
N THR A 534 -4.59 23.70 21.46
CA THR A 534 -5.29 23.66 20.17
C THR A 534 -4.45 23.20 18.98
N ASP A 535 -3.14 23.05 19.16
CA ASP A 535 -2.24 22.70 18.06
C ASP A 535 -2.47 21.24 17.64
N ASN A 536 -2.34 20.97 16.35
CA ASN A 536 -2.58 19.64 15.80
C ASN A 536 -1.38 18.71 16.03
N LEU A 537 -1.61 17.40 16.18
CA LEU A 537 -0.52 16.46 16.42
C LEU A 537 0.48 16.35 15.28
N SER A 538 0.09 16.64 14.03
CA SER A 538 1.06 16.68 12.93
C SER A 538 2.12 17.76 13.12
N GLU A 539 1.74 18.92 13.66
CA GLU A 539 2.61 20.03 14.01
C GLU A 539 3.46 19.69 15.24
N VAL A 540 2.85 19.09 16.27
CA VAL A 540 3.59 18.60 17.45
C VAL A 540 4.65 17.57 17.04
N LEU A 541 4.31 16.62 16.19
CA LEU A 541 5.23 15.59 15.68
C LEU A 541 6.34 16.20 14.82
N TYR A 542 5.99 17.18 13.97
CA TYR A 542 6.96 17.93 13.17
C TYR A 542 7.99 18.63 14.08
N LEU A 543 7.54 19.32 15.13
CA LEU A 543 8.43 19.99 16.09
C LEU A 543 9.34 19.01 16.82
N LEU A 544 8.80 17.89 17.31
CA LEU A 544 9.60 16.84 17.96
C LEU A 544 10.71 16.30 17.03
N HIS A 545 10.38 16.00 15.78
CA HIS A 545 11.34 15.40 14.85
C HIS A 545 12.34 16.41 14.28
N GLN A 546 11.87 17.60 13.88
CA GLN A 546 12.69 18.66 13.28
C GLN A 546 13.75 19.16 14.27
N TYR A 547 13.36 19.36 15.54
CA TYR A 547 14.24 19.86 16.59
C TYR A 547 14.87 18.75 17.44
N LYS A 548 14.64 17.47 17.09
CA LYS A 548 15.14 16.28 17.81
C LYS A 548 14.82 16.31 19.30
N LEU A 549 13.61 16.75 19.64
CA LEU A 549 13.09 16.82 20.99
C LEU A 549 12.30 15.53 21.29
N SER A 550 12.42 15.01 22.51
CA SER A 550 11.64 13.85 22.95
C SER A 550 10.30 14.23 23.60
N ARG A 551 10.11 15.50 23.94
CA ARG A 551 8.89 16.00 24.58
C ARG A 551 8.71 17.50 24.39
N LEU A 552 7.47 17.94 24.47
CA LEU A 552 7.07 19.34 24.40
C LEU A 552 6.09 19.65 25.55
N PRO A 553 6.36 20.66 26.38
CA PRO A 553 5.35 21.20 27.28
C PRO A 553 4.18 21.79 26.49
N VAL A 554 2.96 21.49 26.93
CA VAL A 554 1.72 22.02 26.37
C VAL A 554 1.25 23.17 27.24
N MET A 555 0.99 24.31 26.60
CA MET A 555 0.66 25.56 27.26
C MET A 555 -0.80 25.94 27.00
N GLU A 556 -1.45 26.46 28.04
CA GLU A 556 -2.70 27.20 27.92
C GLU A 556 -2.46 28.63 28.41
N GLY A 557 -2.39 29.57 27.47
CA GLY A 557 -1.92 30.93 27.74
C GLY A 557 -0.45 30.92 28.20
N ARG A 558 -0.21 31.24 29.48
CA ARG A 558 1.13 31.30 30.10
C ARG A 558 1.44 30.14 31.05
N HIS A 559 0.50 29.22 31.25
CA HIS A 559 0.64 28.12 32.21
C HIS A 559 0.88 26.80 31.48
N VAL A 560 1.72 25.95 32.08
CA VAL A 560 1.91 24.58 31.60
C VAL A 560 0.72 23.75 32.05
N VAL A 561 -0.02 23.18 31.10
CA VAL A 561 -1.20 22.35 31.37
C VAL A 561 -0.96 20.87 31.11
N GLY A 562 0.04 20.54 30.29
CA GLY A 562 0.37 19.15 29.99
C GLY A 562 1.76 18.97 29.38
N ILE A 563 2.08 17.73 29.03
CA ILE A 563 3.29 17.38 28.29
C ILE A 563 2.96 16.32 27.25
N ILE A 564 3.50 16.45 26.04
CA ILE A 564 3.35 15.46 24.96
C ILE A 564 4.72 14.89 24.62
N THR A 565 4.77 13.56 24.46
CA THR A 565 5.96 12.85 23.99
C THR A 565 5.74 12.22 22.62
N ASP A 566 6.84 11.90 21.94
CA ASP A 566 6.89 11.05 20.75
C ASP A 566 6.20 9.69 20.97
N THR A 567 6.32 9.14 22.18
CA THR A 567 5.69 7.86 22.55
C THR A 567 4.16 7.96 22.59
N ASP A 568 3.62 9.11 22.99
CA ASP A 568 2.16 9.33 23.03
C ASP A 568 1.56 9.40 21.63
N ILE A 569 2.25 10.05 20.70
CA ILE A 569 1.83 10.12 19.29
C ILE A 569 1.89 8.73 18.64
N ILE A 570 2.96 7.97 18.88
CA ILE A 570 3.11 6.60 18.38
C ILE A 570 2.01 5.67 18.91
N ARG A 571 1.60 5.84 20.17
CA ARG A 571 0.48 5.06 20.76
C ARG A 571 -0.81 5.27 19.98
N ILE A 572 -1.15 6.53 19.70
CA ILE A 572 -2.36 6.89 18.95
C ILE A 572 -2.28 6.39 17.51
N GLU A 573 -1.12 6.52 16.86
CA GLU A 573 -0.90 6.01 15.51
C GLU A 573 -1.07 4.47 15.46
N SER A 574 -0.51 3.76 16.44
CA SER A 574 -0.63 2.30 16.54
C SER A 574 -2.07 1.83 16.79
N GLU A 575 -2.84 2.54 17.61
CA GLU A 575 -4.26 2.22 17.84
C GLU A 575 -5.07 2.38 16.56
N GLN A 576 -4.75 3.38 15.75
CA GLN A 576 -5.43 3.62 14.47
C GLN A 576 -5.02 2.61 13.40
N ILE A 577 -3.73 2.27 13.30
CA ILE A 577 -3.24 1.20 12.42
C ILE A 577 -3.91 -0.15 12.78
N GLY A 578 -4.14 -0.39 14.08
CA GLY A 578 -4.92 -1.53 14.55
C GLY A 578 -6.38 -1.54 14.04
N LYS A 579 -6.98 -0.37 13.83
CA LYS A 579 -8.34 -0.22 13.27
C LYS A 579 -8.38 -0.27 11.74
N THR A 580 -7.34 0.18 11.04
CA THR A 580 -7.31 0.25 9.56
C THR A 580 -6.76 -0.98 8.86
N ASN A 581 -5.84 -1.75 9.48
CA ASN A 581 -5.26 -2.96 8.88
C ASN A 581 -6.07 -4.24 9.08
N LEU A 582 -7.12 -4.18 9.90
CA LEU A 582 -8.11 -5.23 10.02
C LEU A 582 -9.33 -4.75 9.25
N GLY A 583 -9.49 -5.23 8.01
CA GLY A 583 -10.74 -5.08 7.28
C GLY A 583 -11.91 -5.39 8.20
N THR A 584 -13.01 -4.67 8.02
CA THR A 584 -14.28 -4.71 8.77
C THR A 584 -14.77 -6.13 9.13
N HIS A 585 -14.07 -6.81 10.03
CA HIS A 585 -14.65 -7.74 10.95
C HIS A 585 -15.09 -6.84 12.10
N SER A 586 -16.38 -6.52 12.13
CA SER A 586 -17.06 -6.24 13.39
C SER A 586 -16.49 -7.25 14.39
N GLN A 587 -15.84 -6.79 15.46
CA GLN A 587 -15.33 -7.68 16.52
C GLN A 587 -16.52 -8.53 16.93
N LYS A 588 -16.53 -9.79 16.47
CA LYS A 588 -17.60 -10.71 16.83
C LYS A 588 -17.52 -10.88 18.36
N PRO A 589 -18.66 -10.83 19.07
CA PRO A 589 -18.67 -10.97 20.51
C PRO A 589 -18.05 -12.31 20.93
N SER A 590 -17.66 -12.42 22.19
CA SER A 590 -17.17 -13.67 22.75
C SER A 590 -18.20 -14.80 22.58
N TYR A 591 -17.70 -16.02 22.41
CA TYR A 591 -18.51 -17.20 22.16
C TYR A 591 -18.41 -18.19 23.33
N ILE A 592 -19.55 -18.73 23.78
CA ILE A 592 -19.62 -19.71 24.88
C ILE A 592 -19.37 -21.11 24.31
N VAL A 593 -18.30 -21.76 24.76
CA VAL A 593 -17.94 -23.14 24.32
C VAL A 593 -18.35 -24.20 25.33
N TYR A 594 -18.55 -23.82 26.60
CA TYR A 594 -19.00 -24.72 27.66
C TYR A 594 -19.79 -23.93 28.70
N GLN A 595 -20.85 -24.53 29.24
CA GLN A 595 -21.64 -23.94 30.31
C GLN A 595 -22.33 -24.99 31.17
N THR A 596 -22.40 -24.73 32.48
CA THR A 596 -23.24 -25.45 33.45
C THR A 596 -24.15 -24.46 34.17
N ARG A 597 -25.34 -24.92 34.57
CA ARG A 597 -26.38 -24.12 35.22
C ARG A 597 -26.84 -24.77 36.53
N SER A 598 -27.07 -23.95 37.54
CA SER A 598 -27.67 -24.32 38.82
C SER A 598 -29.04 -23.63 38.97
N PRO A 599 -29.96 -24.10 39.84
CA PRO A 599 -31.23 -23.41 40.11
C PRO A 599 -31.02 -21.95 40.50
N GLN A 600 -31.86 -21.06 39.97
CA GLN A 600 -31.77 -19.62 40.21
C GLN A 600 -32.58 -19.25 41.47
N ILE A 601 -31.92 -19.24 42.62
CA ILE A 601 -32.56 -19.07 43.95
C ILE A 601 -32.07 -17.79 44.65
N GLY A 602 -31.03 -17.11 44.11
CA GLY A 602 -30.44 -15.92 44.72
C GLY A 602 -31.02 -14.59 44.23
N ASN A 603 -30.72 -13.52 44.98
CA ASN A 603 -31.14 -12.14 44.71
C ASN A 603 -30.17 -11.36 43.80
N GLY A 604 -29.13 -12.01 43.28
CA GLY A 604 -28.08 -11.41 42.46
C GLY A 604 -26.98 -12.40 42.12
N ARG A 605 -25.98 -11.97 41.33
CA ARG A 605 -24.87 -12.83 40.88
C ARG A 605 -23.50 -12.22 41.16
N LEU A 606 -22.61 -13.05 41.68
CA LEU A 606 -21.21 -12.75 41.91
C LEU A 606 -20.36 -13.50 40.89
N LEU A 607 -19.68 -12.76 40.00
CA LEU A 607 -18.79 -13.31 39.00
C LEU A 607 -17.39 -13.52 39.57
N VAL A 608 -16.84 -14.72 39.39
CA VAL A 608 -15.48 -15.08 39.76
C VAL A 608 -14.72 -15.53 38.51
N PRO A 609 -13.91 -14.65 37.90
CA PRO A 609 -13.00 -15.04 36.83
C PRO A 609 -11.91 -15.95 37.39
N LEU A 610 -11.85 -17.19 36.91
CA LEU A 610 -10.82 -18.16 37.28
C LEU A 610 -9.80 -18.26 36.15
N SER A 611 -8.53 -18.42 36.51
CA SER A 611 -7.43 -18.58 35.55
C SER A 611 -6.28 -19.39 36.12
N ASN A 612 -6.03 -19.28 37.42
CA ASN A 612 -4.97 -19.98 38.11
C ASN A 612 -5.55 -21.02 39.12
N PRO A 613 -5.32 -22.33 38.89
CA PRO A 613 -5.75 -23.39 39.79
C PRO A 613 -5.23 -23.27 41.22
N SER A 614 -4.05 -22.68 41.44
CA SER A 614 -3.45 -22.58 42.77
C SER A 614 -4.16 -21.56 43.67
N THR A 615 -4.75 -20.52 43.09
CA THR A 615 -5.44 -19.44 43.83
C THR A 615 -6.95 -19.59 43.81
N ALA A 616 -7.49 -20.40 42.90
CA ALA A 616 -8.92 -20.60 42.73
C ALA A 616 -9.65 -21.07 44.01
N PRO A 617 -9.14 -22.05 44.80
CA PRO A 617 -9.83 -22.49 46.02
C PRO A 617 -10.03 -21.37 47.04
N ALA A 618 -8.99 -20.55 47.26
CA ALA A 618 -9.05 -19.46 48.22
C ALA A 618 -9.96 -18.32 47.74
N LEU A 619 -9.93 -17.99 46.44
CA LEU A 619 -10.83 -17.00 45.84
C LEU A 619 -12.30 -17.45 45.91
N LEU A 620 -12.57 -18.74 45.67
CA LEU A 620 -13.91 -19.31 45.75
C LEU A 620 -14.45 -19.36 47.18
N LYS A 621 -13.61 -19.65 48.18
CA LYS A 621 -14.01 -19.58 49.60
C LYS A 621 -14.43 -18.15 49.98
N LEU A 622 -13.66 -17.14 49.57
CA LEU A 622 -14.03 -15.73 49.77
C LEU A 622 -15.34 -15.37 49.04
N ALA A 623 -15.47 -15.76 47.77
CA ALA A 623 -16.68 -15.56 46.99
C ALA A 623 -17.91 -16.20 47.66
N ALA A 624 -17.75 -17.41 48.20
CA ALA A 624 -18.80 -18.15 48.89
C ALA A 624 -19.29 -17.44 50.16
N VAL A 625 -18.38 -16.86 50.96
CA VAL A 625 -18.75 -16.07 52.15
C VAL A 625 -19.57 -14.85 51.75
N ILE A 626 -19.11 -14.08 50.75
CA ILE A 626 -19.82 -12.90 50.26
C ILE A 626 -21.18 -13.29 49.68
N ALA A 627 -21.22 -14.37 48.90
CA ALA A 627 -22.43 -14.87 48.27
C ALA A 627 -23.49 -15.29 49.30
N ARG A 628 -23.10 -15.98 50.38
CA ARG A 628 -24.02 -16.34 51.48
C ARG A 628 -24.57 -15.10 52.20
N GLN A 629 -23.72 -14.11 52.47
CA GLN A 629 -24.14 -12.90 53.18
C GLN A 629 -25.10 -12.04 52.35
N ARG A 630 -24.88 -11.95 51.03
CA ARG A 630 -25.73 -11.18 50.11
C ARG A 630 -26.85 -11.99 49.44
N ASN A 631 -26.98 -13.27 49.77
CA ASN A 631 -27.87 -14.24 49.08
C ASN A 631 -27.68 -14.24 47.55
N TYR A 632 -26.42 -14.22 47.08
CA TYR A 632 -26.06 -14.24 45.67
C TYR A 632 -25.70 -15.65 45.17
N GLU A 633 -25.83 -15.84 43.87
CA GLU A 633 -25.33 -17.02 43.17
C GLU A 633 -23.91 -16.78 42.67
N LEU A 634 -23.13 -17.85 42.55
CA LEU A 634 -21.78 -17.78 41.99
C LEU A 634 -21.81 -18.03 40.48
N GLU A 635 -21.16 -17.19 39.69
CA GLU A 635 -20.89 -17.42 38.27
C GLU A 635 -19.36 -17.51 38.08
N CYS A 636 -18.84 -18.69 37.75
CA CYS A 636 -17.41 -18.87 37.47
C CYS A 636 -17.15 -18.81 35.96
N LEU A 637 -16.22 -17.93 35.56
CA LEU A 637 -15.87 -17.72 34.15
C LEU A 637 -14.40 -18.07 33.90
N GLN A 638 -14.15 -18.88 32.87
CA GLN A 638 -12.84 -19.05 32.27
C GLN A 638 -12.84 -18.45 30.86
N VAL A 639 -11.87 -17.58 30.57
CA VAL A 639 -11.68 -17.01 29.23
C VAL A 639 -10.53 -17.71 28.52
N LEU A 640 -10.75 -18.10 27.27
CA LEU A 640 -9.76 -18.61 26.34
C LEU A 640 -9.52 -17.55 25.25
N ILE A 641 -8.27 -17.13 25.09
CA ILE A 641 -7.91 -16.10 24.11
C ILE A 641 -7.65 -16.75 22.74
N VAL A 642 -8.29 -16.25 21.69
CA VAL A 642 -7.99 -16.60 20.30
C VAL A 642 -7.40 -15.42 19.54
N PRO A 643 -6.54 -15.67 18.54
CA PRO A 643 -5.98 -14.61 17.72
C PRO A 643 -7.07 -13.72 17.12
N ARG A 644 -6.85 -12.40 17.08
CA ARG A 644 -7.78 -11.42 16.47
C ARG A 644 -8.11 -11.67 15.00
N GLN A 645 -7.40 -12.59 14.35
CA GLN A 645 -7.57 -12.97 12.94
C GLN A 645 -8.51 -14.18 12.76
N SER A 646 -8.92 -14.84 13.84
CA SER A 646 -9.72 -16.06 13.83
C SER A 646 -11.06 -15.80 14.49
N SER A 647 -12.16 -16.27 13.91
CA SER A 647 -13.50 -16.01 14.47
C SER A 647 -13.70 -16.80 15.79
N PRO A 648 -14.12 -16.18 16.92
CA PRO A 648 -14.31 -16.90 18.19
C PRO A 648 -15.27 -18.10 18.11
N ASP A 649 -16.28 -18.01 17.25
CA ASP A 649 -17.30 -19.04 16.93
C ASP A 649 -16.80 -20.14 15.98
N GLU A 650 -15.73 -19.90 15.21
CA GLU A 650 -15.20 -20.85 14.22
C GLU A 650 -13.86 -21.48 14.67
N THR A 651 -13.29 -21.00 15.77
CA THR A 651 -11.98 -21.45 16.25
C THR A 651 -12.11 -22.67 17.16
N VAL A 652 -11.49 -23.78 16.76
CA VAL A 652 -11.41 -24.98 17.61
C VAL A 652 -10.45 -24.72 18.77
N VAL A 653 -10.94 -24.87 20.01
CA VAL A 653 -10.17 -24.68 21.24
C VAL A 653 -10.21 -25.92 22.14
N ASP A 654 -9.08 -26.24 22.78
CA ASP A 654 -9.03 -27.28 23.80
C ASP A 654 -9.54 -26.73 25.15
N THR A 655 -10.64 -27.30 25.65
CA THR A 655 -11.27 -26.90 26.91
C THR A 655 -10.86 -27.77 28.10
N THR A 656 -9.99 -28.77 27.93
CA THR A 656 -9.72 -29.81 28.94
C THR A 656 -9.23 -29.23 30.27
N LYS A 657 -8.25 -28.30 30.23
CA LYS A 657 -7.72 -27.65 31.45
C LYS A 657 -8.76 -26.77 32.14
N SER A 658 -9.47 -25.98 31.34
CA SER A 658 -10.54 -25.09 31.79
C SER A 658 -11.68 -25.86 32.48
N ARG A 659 -12.11 -26.98 31.90
CA ARG A 659 -13.16 -27.84 32.48
C ARG A 659 -12.72 -28.48 33.79
N ARG A 660 -11.46 -28.90 33.92
CA ARG A 660 -10.92 -29.41 35.20
C ARG A 660 -10.96 -28.35 36.31
N LEU A 661 -10.60 -27.10 35.97
CA LEU A 661 -10.64 -25.99 36.92
C LEU A 661 -12.07 -25.67 37.36
N LEU A 662 -13.02 -25.62 36.42
CA LEU A 662 -14.43 -25.38 36.74
C LEU A 662 -15.07 -26.55 37.49
N ALA A 663 -14.72 -27.80 37.20
CA ALA A 663 -15.19 -28.96 37.95
C ALA A 663 -14.69 -28.94 39.41
N MET A 664 -13.46 -28.47 39.66
CA MET A 664 -12.97 -28.23 41.02
C MET A 664 -13.80 -27.15 41.72
N ALA A 665 -14.14 -26.06 41.03
CA ALA A 665 -15.01 -25.03 41.57
C ALA A 665 -16.41 -25.59 41.92
N GLU A 666 -16.96 -26.47 41.08
CA GLU A 666 -18.27 -27.10 41.29
C GLU A 666 -18.30 -27.98 42.52
N ARG A 667 -17.22 -28.74 42.75
CA ARG A 667 -17.07 -29.52 43.97
C ARG A 667 -17.06 -28.65 45.22
N ILE A 668 -16.27 -27.57 45.21
CA ILE A 668 -16.18 -26.62 46.35
C ILE A 668 -17.53 -25.96 46.61
N ALA A 669 -18.23 -25.51 45.57
CA ALA A 669 -19.55 -24.87 45.72
C ALA A 669 -20.60 -25.85 46.26
N LYS A 670 -20.56 -27.12 45.84
CA LYS A 670 -21.44 -28.18 46.32
C LYS A 670 -21.21 -28.49 47.80
N ASP A 671 -19.95 -28.59 48.22
CA ASP A 671 -19.58 -28.80 49.63
C ASP A 671 -20.05 -27.61 50.50
N LEU A 672 -20.02 -26.40 49.94
CA LEU A 672 -20.52 -25.18 50.57
C LEU A 672 -22.04 -24.94 50.35
N LYS A 673 -22.77 -25.83 49.68
CA LYS A 673 -24.21 -25.69 49.39
C LYS A 673 -24.61 -24.33 48.77
N ILE A 674 -23.79 -23.80 47.85
CA ILE A 674 -24.07 -22.53 47.14
C ILE A 674 -24.40 -22.83 45.67
N PRO A 675 -25.49 -22.28 45.12
CA PRO A 675 -25.79 -22.37 43.69
C PRO A 675 -24.66 -21.76 42.86
N MET A 676 -24.13 -22.53 41.90
CA MET A 676 -23.04 -22.07 41.05
C MET A 676 -23.25 -22.43 39.59
N HIS A 677 -23.00 -21.45 38.72
CA HIS A 677 -22.97 -21.59 37.27
C HIS A 677 -21.52 -21.51 36.82
N THR A 678 -21.13 -22.31 35.83
CA THR A 678 -19.80 -22.20 35.23
C THR A 678 -19.87 -21.99 33.74
N GLN A 679 -18.90 -21.29 33.17
CA GLN A 679 -18.81 -21.09 31.73
C GLN A 679 -17.37 -20.93 31.25
N ILE A 680 -17.11 -21.43 30.03
CA ILE A 680 -15.89 -21.19 29.28
C ILE A 680 -16.26 -20.36 28.06
N ARG A 681 -15.67 -19.18 27.94
CA ARG A 681 -15.83 -18.29 26.78
C ARG A 681 -14.54 -18.16 26.00
N VAL A 682 -14.68 -18.06 24.69
CA VAL A 682 -13.60 -17.76 23.77
C VAL A 682 -13.75 -16.32 23.31
N GLY A 683 -12.68 -15.54 23.38
CA GLY A 683 -12.69 -14.14 22.98
C GLY A 683 -11.30 -13.65 22.57
N HIS A 684 -11.25 -12.41 22.10
CA HIS A 684 -9.99 -11.79 21.67
C HIS A 684 -9.24 -11.08 22.79
N ASP A 685 -9.96 -10.64 23.80
CA ASP A 685 -9.45 -9.95 24.97
C ASP A 685 -10.19 -10.44 26.22
N VAL A 686 -9.45 -10.57 27.33
CA VAL A 686 -9.99 -11.11 28.59
C VAL A 686 -10.93 -10.11 29.26
N ALA A 687 -10.59 -8.82 29.26
CA ALA A 687 -11.39 -7.79 29.90
C ALA A 687 -12.71 -7.61 29.13
N ASP A 688 -12.65 -7.51 27.80
CA ASP A 688 -13.86 -7.37 26.96
C ASP A 688 -14.81 -8.57 27.14
N THR A 689 -14.27 -9.79 27.17
CA THR A 689 -15.06 -11.01 27.40
C THR A 689 -15.72 -11.04 28.78
N ILE A 690 -15.02 -10.53 29.81
CA ILE A 690 -15.59 -10.39 31.16
C ILE A 690 -16.70 -9.33 31.16
N LEU A 691 -16.49 -8.18 30.50
CA LEU A 691 -17.49 -7.11 30.39
C LEU A 691 -18.76 -7.57 29.66
N GLU A 692 -18.62 -8.32 28.58
CA GLU A 692 -19.75 -8.96 27.88
C GLU A 692 -20.50 -9.91 28.82
N THR A 693 -19.77 -10.71 29.59
CA THR A 693 -20.37 -11.61 30.58
C THR A 693 -21.14 -10.86 31.66
N ILE A 694 -20.61 -9.75 32.17
CA ILE A 694 -21.28 -8.91 33.18
C ILE A 694 -22.64 -8.46 32.64
N LYS A 695 -22.64 -7.95 31.41
CA LYS A 695 -23.83 -7.41 30.76
C LYS A 695 -24.86 -8.49 30.48
N GLU A 696 -24.44 -9.62 29.92
CA GLU A 696 -25.34 -10.72 29.55
C GLU A 696 -25.90 -11.50 30.75
N ARG A 697 -25.12 -11.63 31.82
CA ARG A 697 -25.50 -12.39 33.02
C ARG A 697 -26.06 -11.51 34.12
N HIS A 698 -26.16 -10.20 33.90
CA HIS A 698 -26.58 -9.20 34.87
C HIS A 698 -25.84 -9.35 36.21
N ILE A 699 -24.51 -9.38 36.12
CA ILE A 699 -23.63 -9.55 37.28
C ILE A 699 -23.69 -8.31 38.16
N SER A 700 -23.87 -8.51 39.47
CA SER A 700 -23.98 -7.43 40.47
C SER A 700 -22.65 -7.13 41.14
N LEU A 701 -21.76 -8.12 41.21
CA LEU A 701 -20.46 -8.03 41.88
C LEU A 701 -19.43 -8.91 41.18
N ILE A 702 -18.19 -8.43 41.03
CA ILE A 702 -17.06 -9.24 40.57
C ILE A 702 -16.07 -9.41 41.71
N LEU A 703 -15.57 -10.64 41.89
CA LEU A 703 -14.43 -10.93 42.75
C LEU A 703 -13.31 -11.55 41.93
N MET A 704 -12.17 -10.87 41.82
CA MET A 704 -11.03 -11.37 41.05
C MET A 704 -9.71 -11.31 41.83
N GLY A 705 -8.86 -12.31 41.62
CA GLY A 705 -7.51 -12.33 42.18
C GLY A 705 -6.54 -11.48 41.35
N TRP A 706 -5.63 -10.76 42.02
CA TRP A 706 -4.55 -10.02 41.41
C TRP A 706 -3.18 -10.56 41.86
N LYS A 707 -2.26 -10.71 40.91
CA LYS A 707 -0.91 -11.29 41.11
C LYS A 707 0.21 -10.34 40.67
N GLY A 708 -0.09 -9.09 40.29
CA GLY A 708 0.90 -8.18 39.71
C GLY A 708 1.77 -7.46 40.75
N ASP A 709 2.99 -7.14 40.33
CA ASP A 709 3.72 -5.96 40.79
C ASP A 709 3.40 -4.79 39.84
N TYR A 710 3.47 -3.55 40.34
CA TYR A 710 3.10 -2.34 39.60
C TYR A 710 3.76 -2.29 38.22
N SER A 711 2.95 -2.11 37.17
CA SER A 711 3.45 -2.02 35.78
C SER A 711 3.91 -0.58 35.49
N ALA A 712 5.06 -0.44 34.84
CA ALA A 712 5.71 0.83 34.48
C ALA A 712 4.96 1.70 33.44
N SER A 713 3.63 1.54 33.28
CA SER A 713 2.82 2.14 32.21
C SER A 713 1.63 2.99 32.71
N GLY A 714 1.68 3.55 33.92
CA GLY A 714 0.58 4.38 34.47
C GLY A 714 -0.73 3.61 34.73
N ARG A 715 -0.64 2.28 34.80
CA ARG A 715 -1.74 1.34 35.06
C ARG A 715 -1.53 0.74 36.45
N VAL A 716 -2.45 1.01 37.38
CA VAL A 716 -2.25 0.75 38.82
C VAL A 716 -2.32 -0.76 39.12
N PHE A 717 -3.22 -1.50 38.46
CA PHE A 717 -3.43 -2.93 38.72
C PHE A 717 -3.25 -3.83 37.48
N GLY A 718 -2.90 -3.25 36.34
CA GLY A 718 -2.65 -3.96 35.07
C GLY A 718 -3.83 -3.90 34.10
N SER A 719 -3.61 -4.25 32.83
CA SER A 719 -4.53 -3.98 31.72
C SER A 719 -5.93 -4.57 31.88
N ILE A 720 -6.10 -5.69 32.58
CA ILE A 720 -7.41 -6.33 32.77
C ILE A 720 -8.18 -5.66 33.90
N VAL A 721 -7.55 -5.50 35.07
CA VAL A 721 -8.20 -4.91 36.26
C VAL A 721 -8.54 -3.44 36.01
N ASP A 722 -7.64 -2.67 35.40
CA ASP A 722 -7.87 -1.25 35.15
C ASP A 722 -9.00 -1.02 34.15
N THR A 723 -9.13 -1.88 33.13
CA THR A 723 -10.25 -1.82 32.17
C THR A 723 -11.57 -2.17 32.87
N LEU A 724 -11.61 -3.20 33.70
CA LEU A 724 -12.80 -3.57 34.47
C LEU A 724 -13.20 -2.47 35.46
N MET A 725 -12.25 -1.87 36.18
CA MET A 725 -12.53 -0.76 37.09
C MET A 725 -13.12 0.47 36.39
N ARG A 726 -12.75 0.71 35.11
CA ARG A 726 -13.25 1.85 34.33
C ARG A 726 -14.59 1.59 33.65
N GLN A 727 -14.86 0.35 33.24
CA GLN A 727 -15.96 0.04 32.32
C GLN A 727 -17.02 -0.92 32.88
N ALA A 728 -16.73 -1.64 33.97
CA ALA A 728 -17.72 -2.54 34.56
C ALA A 728 -18.88 -1.74 35.16
N ILE A 729 -20.10 -2.18 34.85
CA ILE A 729 -21.36 -1.59 35.35
C ILE A 729 -21.74 -2.11 36.75
N CYS A 730 -20.82 -2.79 37.45
CA CYS A 730 -21.06 -3.46 38.72
C CYS A 730 -19.88 -3.23 39.69
N GLU A 731 -20.06 -3.58 40.96
CA GLU A 731 -18.98 -3.50 41.96
C GLU A 731 -17.83 -4.46 41.58
N VAL A 732 -16.58 -3.99 41.72
CA VAL A 732 -15.37 -4.78 41.43
C VAL A 732 -14.53 -4.89 42.70
N ILE A 733 -14.34 -6.12 43.19
CA ILE A 733 -13.46 -6.44 44.31
C ILE A 733 -12.22 -7.16 43.78
N VAL A 734 -11.05 -6.62 44.14
CA VAL A 734 -9.75 -7.16 43.75
C VAL A 734 -9.04 -7.71 44.98
N VAL A 735 -8.65 -8.98 44.93
CA VAL A 735 -7.98 -9.68 46.04
C VAL A 735 -6.50 -9.85 45.71
N LYS A 736 -5.61 -9.22 46.49
CA LYS A 736 -4.15 -9.45 46.42
C LYS A 736 -3.75 -10.51 47.45
N TRP A 737 -3.08 -11.57 47.01
CA TRP A 737 -2.51 -12.56 47.91
C TRP A 737 -1.16 -12.07 48.45
N GLY A 738 -0.97 -12.10 49.78
CA GLY A 738 0.34 -11.80 50.40
C GLY A 738 1.39 -12.86 50.09
N ALA A 739 2.68 -12.50 50.07
CA ALA A 739 3.79 -13.35 49.63
C ALA A 739 4.09 -14.59 50.53
N ARG A 740 3.32 -14.84 51.60
CA ARG A 740 3.45 -16.07 52.39
C ARG A 740 2.64 -17.20 51.73
N LYS A 741 3.32 -18.32 51.42
CA LYS A 741 2.64 -19.59 51.07
C LYS A 741 1.59 -19.88 52.15
N LEU A 742 0.31 -19.79 51.78
CA LEU A 742 -0.81 -20.26 52.60
C LEU A 742 -0.59 -21.75 52.88
N LYS A 743 -0.22 -22.11 54.11
CA LYS A 743 -0.47 -23.45 54.63
C LYS A 743 -1.97 -23.54 54.93
N GLU A 744 -2.58 -24.68 54.60
CA GLU A 744 -4.03 -24.91 54.68
C GLU A 744 -4.65 -24.76 56.09
N GLU A 745 -3.85 -24.52 57.13
CA GLU A 745 -4.29 -24.45 58.53
C GLU A 745 -4.49 -23.03 59.10
N GLU A 746 -4.09 -21.96 58.40
CA GLU A 746 -4.20 -20.57 58.93
C GLU A 746 -5.36 -19.76 58.32
N ILE A 747 -6.44 -20.40 57.89
CA ILE A 747 -7.73 -19.73 57.65
C ILE A 747 -8.79 -20.42 58.49
N PHE A 748 -8.77 -20.13 59.79
CA PHE A 748 -9.86 -20.33 60.74
C PHE A 748 -9.98 -19.10 61.63
#